data_AF-A0A9J6CGY6-F1
#
_entry.id   AF-A0A9J6CGY6-F1
#
_cell.length_a   1.000
_cell.length_b   1.000
_cell.length_c   1.000
_cell.angle_alpha   90.00
_cell.angle_beta   90.00
_cell.angle_gamma   90.00
#
_symmetry.space_group_name_H-M   'P 1'
#
loop_
_entity.id
_entity.type
_entity.pdbx_description
1 polymer ?
#
loop_
_entity_poly.entity_id
_entity_poly.type
_entity_poly.pdbx_seq_one_letter_code
_entity_poly.pdbx_strand_id
1 'polypeptide(L)'
;MELTKNFVYTFLYNKKSEKLTKFEIINSCLEFIEEHVERQLTISGRTIAYSKIENMYRTYQTDYAKYNNSFNLMRERLTNWDTVHSEIPDDCFLSMQQQSTSGKRGRPKKNVEDLGRSGWYNKINKAAEFDDYNEKFSLCVAKHIAEHNGSLHLKEILNMIIKAYENGNVENLRLVNAEENDKPEKLSPEEALREILYTGLSKRTYQNIKNILDRKKANVLPPYNQVREAKQACRPSPNEMNFEDTKASVSLRAVSEHTIKRTLEMKRRELEQLVERQANLKLIETEFIFSRGGDSSTGQAQYQQKSSDGNLHDQNSLFAASITPLLWRTTNGEKFEIWKNLIPRSPDCNRPLLLQFHKETEDFVRKCFEKFKKEEKEINEDPFLFVFGESVIQVKCKFYDTLIDVKVANILAEQKGSQRCFICNKTPSQFNNMTEFLPVNDGLCQYGFSQLHFIINAFRFLLNLASKNIVKKYRNLDANQKKLVEARRNEIITKLKDEFGIIFEQPRTGGAGTTTNGNACRKVFAEPEKLNEILNLDLELVNNISIIVSLLHQLEDIDVEKFEKLCTNTHQKFFGPGGIYHWYLLSPTVHKILAHSTQIMAVLPMAPGYFSEESLEAHHKIYKQFRLHFARKESRLANIKDVFLRAMDKSDPQFFTQSVSIRLERKISKPLPERAQQYIRKEAQEAIIDDEFINGTVAYTDNFDASLDNGEVLYNL
;
A
#
# COMPACT_ATOMS: atom_id res chain seq x y z
N MET A 1 5.31 -32.95 57.71
CA MET A 1 3.89 -33.17 57.35
C MET A 1 3.66 -34.57 56.74
N GLU A 2 4.52 -35.05 55.84
CA GLU A 2 4.45 -36.46 55.34
C GLU A 2 4.95 -37.51 56.34
N LEU A 3 6.00 -37.21 57.10
CA LEU A 3 6.37 -38.00 58.29
C LEU A 3 5.19 -38.13 59.25
N THR A 4 4.51 -37.02 59.53
CA THR A 4 3.28 -36.99 60.35
C THR A 4 2.19 -37.89 59.78
N LYS A 5 2.10 -38.06 58.44
CA LYS A 5 1.12 -38.93 57.78
C LYS A 5 1.45 -40.42 57.94
N ASN A 6 2.70 -40.82 57.71
CA ASN A 6 3.13 -42.21 57.90
C ASN A 6 3.06 -42.66 59.38
N PHE A 7 3.39 -41.75 60.32
CA PHE A 7 3.27 -42.00 61.75
C PHE A 7 1.81 -42.16 62.19
N VAL A 8 0.93 -41.24 61.76
CA VAL A 8 -0.50 -41.33 62.05
C VAL A 8 -1.11 -42.60 61.44
N TYR A 9 -0.74 -42.98 60.21
CA TYR A 9 -1.27 -44.19 59.56
C TYR A 9 -0.82 -45.47 60.26
N THR A 10 0.41 -45.50 60.77
CA THR A 10 0.94 -46.65 61.54
C THR A 10 0.28 -46.73 62.92
N PHE A 11 0.09 -45.60 63.60
CA PHE A 11 -0.64 -45.53 64.86
C PHE A 11 -2.10 -46.02 64.71
N LEU A 12 -2.81 -45.52 63.70
CA LEU A 12 -4.18 -45.94 63.38
C LEU A 12 -4.29 -47.42 63.04
N TYR A 13 -3.29 -47.98 62.37
CA TYR A 13 -3.23 -49.42 62.08
C TYR A 13 -3.05 -50.26 63.35
N ASN A 14 -2.12 -49.87 64.23
CA ASN A 14 -1.84 -50.60 65.47
C ASN A 14 -3.02 -50.58 66.45
N LYS A 15 -3.83 -49.52 66.44
CA LYS A 15 -5.02 -49.36 67.28
C LYS A 15 -6.31 -49.94 66.68
N LYS A 16 -6.24 -50.53 65.47
CA LYS A 16 -7.41 -51.07 64.75
C LYS A 16 -8.14 -52.19 65.49
N SER A 17 -7.47 -52.92 66.38
CA SER A 17 -8.06 -53.99 67.21
C SER A 17 -8.74 -53.49 68.48
N GLU A 18 -8.47 -52.25 68.91
CA GLU A 18 -9.12 -51.60 70.04
C GLU A 18 -10.39 -50.92 69.50
N LYS A 19 -11.58 -51.23 70.04
CA LYS A 19 -12.85 -50.64 69.59
C LYS A 19 -13.01 -49.20 70.10
N LEU A 20 -12.16 -48.31 69.63
CA LEU A 20 -12.15 -46.89 69.99
C LEU A 20 -13.16 -46.11 69.15
N THR A 21 -13.83 -45.14 69.76
CA THR A 21 -14.69 -44.18 69.07
C THR A 21 -13.86 -43.19 68.26
N LYS A 22 -14.47 -42.54 67.27
CA LYS A 22 -13.79 -41.55 66.40
C LYS A 22 -13.15 -40.41 67.21
N PHE A 23 -13.78 -39.99 68.30
CA PHE A 23 -13.26 -38.95 69.19
C PHE A 23 -12.02 -39.44 69.97
N GLU A 24 -12.03 -40.68 70.47
CA GLU A 24 -10.90 -41.30 71.16
C GLU A 24 -9.71 -41.54 70.23
N ILE A 25 -9.95 -41.94 68.98
CA ILE A 25 -8.91 -42.10 67.96
C ILE A 25 -8.22 -40.75 67.69
N ILE A 26 -8.99 -39.67 67.58
CA ILE A 26 -8.44 -38.35 67.27
C ILE A 26 -7.67 -37.78 68.47
N ASN A 27 -8.19 -37.92 69.69
CA ASN A 27 -7.47 -37.51 70.89
C ASN A 27 -6.19 -38.34 71.11
N SER A 28 -6.23 -39.66 70.89
CA SER A 28 -5.03 -40.49 71.03
C SER A 28 -3.99 -40.18 69.93
N CYS A 29 -4.43 -39.83 68.72
CA CYS A 29 -3.53 -39.32 67.68
C CYS A 29 -2.93 -37.96 68.06
N LEU A 30 -3.71 -37.06 68.66
CA LEU A 30 -3.23 -35.76 69.11
C LEU A 30 -2.22 -35.91 70.27
N GLU A 31 -2.52 -36.75 71.27
CA GLU A 31 -1.60 -37.07 72.38
C GLU A 31 -0.33 -37.75 71.86
N PHE A 32 -0.44 -38.72 70.96
CA PHE A 32 0.72 -39.40 70.36
C PHE A 32 1.58 -38.43 69.54
N ILE A 33 0.95 -37.50 68.82
CA ILE A 33 1.66 -36.44 68.09
C ILE A 33 2.28 -35.44 69.06
N GLU A 34 1.59 -34.99 70.11
CA GLU A 34 2.16 -34.09 71.13
C GLU A 34 3.36 -34.75 71.82
N GLU A 35 3.25 -36.00 72.25
CA GLU A 35 4.31 -36.74 72.96
C GLU A 35 5.57 -36.99 72.10
N HIS A 36 5.39 -37.23 70.79
CA HIS A 36 6.49 -37.56 69.88
C HIS A 36 6.99 -36.38 69.04
N VAL A 37 6.19 -35.32 68.86
CA VAL A 37 6.61 -34.10 68.15
C VAL A 37 7.27 -33.10 69.11
N GLU A 38 6.88 -33.03 70.39
CA GLU A 38 7.57 -32.17 71.38
C GLU A 38 9.00 -32.64 71.72
N ARG A 39 9.33 -33.93 71.53
CA ARG A 39 10.72 -34.41 71.74
C ARG A 39 11.63 -34.28 70.53
N GLN A 40 11.13 -33.93 69.34
CA GLN A 40 11.96 -33.99 68.13
C GLN A 40 12.03 -32.73 67.25
N LEU A 41 11.27 -31.66 67.45
CA LEU A 41 11.56 -30.37 66.81
C LEU A 41 10.75 -29.26 67.52
N THR A 42 11.38 -28.14 67.83
CA THR A 42 10.66 -26.90 68.17
C THR A 42 9.90 -26.40 66.95
N ILE A 43 8.68 -26.91 66.75
CA ILE A 43 7.76 -26.42 65.71
C ILE A 43 6.85 -25.39 66.37
N SER A 44 7.24 -24.11 66.21
CA SER A 44 6.44 -22.88 66.34
C SER A 44 4.94 -23.00 66.65
N GLY A 45 4.55 -23.41 67.86
CA GLY A 45 3.26 -23.09 68.51
C GLY A 45 1.98 -23.20 67.66
N ARG A 46 1.93 -24.10 66.66
CA ARG A 46 0.79 -24.26 65.76
C ARG A 46 0.07 -25.55 66.06
N THR A 47 -1.02 -25.43 66.81
CA THR A 47 -2.00 -26.49 67.07
C THR A 47 -2.45 -27.09 65.74
N ILE A 48 -2.26 -28.40 65.55
CA ILE A 48 -2.77 -29.09 64.36
C ILE A 48 -4.30 -29.04 64.43
N ALA A 49 -4.91 -28.32 63.49
CA ALA A 49 -6.37 -28.20 63.45
C ALA A 49 -7.01 -29.59 63.30
N TYR A 50 -7.99 -29.89 64.15
CA TYR A 50 -8.78 -31.13 64.17
C TYR A 50 -9.26 -31.57 62.77
N SER A 51 -9.62 -30.59 61.93
CA SER A 51 -10.06 -30.82 60.54
C SER A 51 -9.00 -31.45 59.64
N LYS A 52 -7.70 -31.19 59.87
CA LYS A 52 -6.61 -31.82 59.12
C LYS A 52 -6.43 -33.29 59.49
N ILE A 53 -6.52 -33.63 60.78
CA ILE A 53 -6.41 -35.03 61.24
C ILE A 53 -7.63 -35.84 60.78
N GLU A 54 -8.83 -35.24 60.82
CA GLU A 54 -10.03 -35.87 60.30
C GLU A 54 -9.93 -36.14 58.79
N ASN A 55 -9.40 -35.19 58.01
CA ASN A 55 -9.14 -35.42 56.59
C ASN A 55 -8.10 -36.53 56.37
N MET A 56 -7.02 -36.57 57.17
CA MET A 56 -6.02 -37.65 57.08
C MET A 56 -6.61 -39.02 57.43
N TYR A 57 -7.50 -39.11 58.42
CA TYR A 57 -8.23 -40.34 58.75
C TYR A 57 -9.15 -40.79 57.61
N ARG A 58 -9.88 -39.87 56.98
CA ARG A 58 -10.72 -40.17 55.81
C ARG A 58 -9.89 -40.61 54.60
N THR A 59 -8.77 -39.94 54.36
CA THR A 59 -7.82 -40.34 53.31
C THR A 59 -7.23 -41.71 53.60
N TYR A 60 -6.86 -42.02 54.85
CA TYR A 60 -6.41 -43.37 55.27
C TYR A 60 -7.46 -44.43 54.97
N GLN A 61 -8.71 -44.22 55.37
CA GLN A 61 -9.79 -45.18 55.12
C GLN A 61 -10.01 -45.42 53.62
N THR A 62 -9.94 -44.34 52.83
CA THR A 62 -10.10 -44.40 51.38
C THR A 62 -8.95 -45.16 50.72
N ASP A 63 -7.71 -44.87 51.12
CA ASP A 63 -6.52 -45.51 50.54
C ASP A 63 -6.42 -46.97 51.00
N TYR A 64 -6.69 -47.26 52.27
CA TYR A 64 -6.69 -48.61 52.81
C TYR A 64 -7.72 -49.52 52.11
N ALA A 65 -8.89 -48.98 51.77
CA ALA A 65 -9.90 -49.68 50.98
C ALA A 65 -9.45 -49.92 49.53
N LYS A 66 -8.80 -48.93 48.89
CA LYS A 66 -8.25 -49.07 47.53
C LYS A 66 -7.20 -50.19 47.41
N TYR A 67 -6.51 -50.51 48.50
CA TYR A 67 -5.46 -51.54 48.54
C TYR A 67 -5.93 -52.85 49.21
N ASN A 68 -7.20 -53.21 49.01
CA ASN A 68 -7.80 -54.47 49.49
C ASN A 68 -7.60 -54.69 51.00
N ASN A 69 -7.58 -53.62 51.80
CA ASN A 69 -7.33 -53.67 53.25
C ASN A 69 -5.99 -54.32 53.65
N SER A 70 -5.02 -54.36 52.75
CA SER A 70 -3.65 -54.81 53.07
C SER A 70 -2.77 -53.62 53.40
N PHE A 71 -2.41 -53.51 54.68
CA PHE A 71 -1.55 -52.43 55.14
C PHE A 71 -0.13 -52.53 54.60
N ASN A 72 0.37 -53.75 54.39
CA ASN A 72 1.71 -53.97 53.83
C ASN A 72 1.78 -53.53 52.36
N LEU A 73 0.74 -53.77 51.54
CA LEU A 73 0.67 -53.29 50.16
C LEU A 73 0.50 -51.77 50.06
N MET A 74 -0.33 -51.18 50.94
CA MET A 74 -0.47 -49.72 51.02
C MET A 74 0.84 -49.07 51.47
N ARG A 75 1.51 -49.66 52.48
CA ARG A 75 2.80 -49.22 52.99
C ARG A 75 3.88 -49.35 51.92
N GLU A 76 4.03 -50.50 51.26
CA GLU A 76 5.03 -50.73 50.20
C GLU A 76 4.93 -49.71 49.06
N ARG A 77 3.72 -49.27 48.67
CA ARG A 77 3.55 -48.23 47.64
C ARG A 77 3.74 -46.80 48.14
N LEU A 78 3.41 -46.50 49.40
CA LEU A 78 3.74 -45.22 50.02
C LEU A 78 5.24 -45.10 50.28
N THR A 79 5.92 -46.19 50.65
CA THR A 79 7.39 -46.27 50.75
C THR A 79 8.07 -46.41 49.39
N ASN A 80 7.41 -46.90 48.35
CA ASN A 80 7.93 -46.85 46.98
C ASN A 80 7.82 -45.45 46.32
N TRP A 81 7.22 -44.49 47.03
CA TRP A 81 7.35 -43.07 46.72
C TRP A 81 8.67 -42.51 47.27
N ASP A 82 9.20 -43.10 48.35
CA ASP A 82 10.52 -42.77 48.90
C ASP A 82 11.67 -43.37 48.07
N THR A 83 11.48 -44.49 47.35
CA THR A 83 12.55 -45.06 46.51
C THR A 83 12.79 -44.33 45.19
N VAL A 84 11.82 -43.56 44.69
CA VAL A 84 12.07 -42.59 43.59
C VAL A 84 12.73 -41.31 44.12
N HIS A 85 12.67 -41.08 45.44
CA HIS A 85 13.45 -40.04 46.12
C HIS A 85 14.83 -40.52 46.60
N SER A 86 15.09 -41.83 46.69
CA SER A 86 16.33 -42.39 47.23
C SER A 86 17.46 -42.61 46.21
N GLU A 87 17.29 -42.23 44.94
CA GLU A 87 18.39 -42.10 43.98
C GLU A 87 18.85 -40.64 43.78
N ILE A 88 18.50 -39.75 44.72
CA ILE A 88 19.25 -38.52 44.92
C ILE A 88 19.91 -38.62 46.30
N PRO A 89 21.17 -39.06 46.38
CA PRO A 89 21.93 -38.96 47.62
C PRO A 89 22.00 -37.50 48.08
N ASP A 90 21.81 -37.23 49.38
CA ASP A 90 22.16 -35.94 50.00
C ASP A 90 23.65 -35.58 49.78
N ASP A 91 24.47 -36.57 49.41
CA ASP A 91 25.89 -36.42 49.08
C ASP A 91 26.14 -35.68 47.75
N CYS A 92 25.13 -35.55 46.88
CA CYS A 92 25.27 -34.78 45.63
C CYS A 92 25.50 -33.27 45.88
N PHE A 93 25.18 -32.76 47.07
CA PHE A 93 25.46 -31.38 47.46
C PHE A 93 26.66 -31.20 48.40
N LEU A 94 27.19 -32.28 48.99
CA LEU A 94 28.25 -32.20 50.01
C LEU A 94 29.67 -32.52 49.52
N SER A 95 29.85 -33.02 48.30
CA SER A 95 31.21 -33.21 47.74
C SER A 95 31.90 -31.93 47.26
N MET A 96 31.26 -30.76 47.35
CA MET A 96 31.87 -29.48 46.94
C MET A 96 32.57 -28.69 48.05
N GLN A 97 32.65 -29.22 49.29
CA GLN A 97 33.39 -28.55 50.36
C GLN A 97 34.25 -29.54 51.16
N GLN A 98 35.32 -30.04 50.53
CA GLN A 98 36.62 -30.23 51.19
C GLN A 98 37.67 -30.67 50.15
N GLN A 99 38.36 -29.69 49.57
CA GLN A 99 39.75 -29.88 49.16
C GLN A 99 40.58 -28.77 49.79
N SER A 100 41.28 -29.14 50.86
CA SER A 100 42.39 -28.37 51.41
C SER A 100 43.54 -28.34 50.41
N THR A 101 43.92 -27.13 50.02
CA THR A 101 45.31 -26.66 49.85
C THR A 101 46.35 -27.66 49.31
N SER A 102 46.50 -27.69 47.99
CA SER A 102 47.83 -27.56 47.39
C SER A 102 47.69 -26.91 46.00
N GLY A 103 48.49 -25.87 45.77
CA GLY A 103 48.25 -24.90 44.71
C GLY A 103 48.40 -25.42 43.28
N LYS A 104 47.35 -25.22 42.47
CA LYS A 104 47.47 -24.87 41.04
C LYS A 104 46.44 -23.78 40.72
N ARG A 105 46.91 -22.60 40.29
CA ARG A 105 46.06 -21.48 39.85
C ARG A 105 45.30 -21.87 38.56
N GLY A 106 44.08 -22.37 38.71
CA GLY A 106 43.13 -22.55 37.60
C GLY A 106 42.34 -21.28 37.29
N ARG A 107 41.83 -21.17 36.05
CA ARG A 107 40.99 -20.04 35.62
C ARG A 107 39.73 -19.95 36.51
N PRO A 108 39.31 -18.74 36.96
CA PRO A 108 38.10 -18.56 37.75
C PRO A 108 36.89 -19.18 37.05
N LYS A 109 36.12 -20.01 37.76
CA LYS A 109 34.89 -20.61 37.23
C LYS A 109 33.84 -19.53 37.07
N LYS A 110 33.35 -19.36 35.84
CA LYS A 110 32.19 -18.50 35.55
C LYS A 110 30.89 -19.16 36.02
N ASN A 111 29.93 -18.33 36.44
CA ASN A 111 28.54 -18.75 36.67
C ASN A 111 27.96 -19.32 35.37
N VAL A 112 26.96 -20.20 35.48
CA VAL A 112 26.36 -20.87 34.32
C VAL A 112 25.78 -19.85 33.32
N GLU A 113 25.21 -18.77 33.84
CA GLU A 113 24.64 -17.63 33.11
C GLU A 113 25.68 -16.88 32.25
N ASP A 114 26.96 -16.92 32.64
CA ASP A 114 28.07 -16.20 31.99
C ASP A 114 28.88 -17.07 31.01
N LEU A 115 28.42 -18.30 30.77
CA LEU A 115 29.07 -19.24 29.85
C LEU A 115 28.56 -19.06 28.41
N GLY A 116 29.46 -19.17 27.44
CA GLY A 116 29.07 -19.36 26.04
C GLY A 116 28.51 -20.77 25.80
N ARG A 117 27.80 -20.97 24.68
CA ARG A 117 27.11 -22.23 24.32
C ARG A 117 27.97 -23.48 24.55
N SER A 118 29.20 -23.53 24.05
CA SER A 118 30.09 -24.70 24.23
C SER A 118 30.49 -24.92 25.70
N GLY A 119 30.63 -23.86 26.49
CA GLY A 119 30.94 -23.97 27.93
C GLY A 119 29.76 -24.47 28.74
N TRP A 120 28.54 -24.11 28.33
CA TRP A 120 27.28 -24.60 28.90
C TRP A 120 27.08 -26.09 28.58
N TYR A 121 27.20 -26.50 27.30
CA TYR A 121 27.12 -27.90 26.88
C TYR A 121 28.16 -28.80 27.55
N ASN A 122 29.42 -28.34 27.68
CA ASN A 122 30.45 -29.12 28.37
C ASN A 122 30.19 -29.29 29.87
N LYS A 123 29.49 -28.35 30.53
CA LYS A 123 29.09 -28.51 31.93
C LYS A 123 27.89 -29.45 32.07
N ILE A 124 26.94 -29.42 31.14
CA ILE A 124 25.78 -30.32 31.14
C ILE A 124 26.18 -31.75 30.81
N ASN A 125 27.05 -31.96 29.83
CA ASN A 125 27.54 -33.30 29.51
C ASN A 125 28.28 -33.94 30.70
N LYS A 126 29.01 -33.14 31.48
CA LYS A 126 29.63 -33.60 32.74
C LYS A 126 28.63 -33.88 33.87
N ALA A 127 27.46 -33.25 33.84
CA ALA A 127 26.39 -33.54 34.80
C ALA A 127 25.57 -34.77 34.38
N ALA A 128 25.49 -35.04 33.08
CA ALA A 128 24.81 -36.20 32.49
C ALA A 128 25.62 -37.52 32.54
N GLU A 129 26.89 -37.47 32.95
CA GLU A 129 27.75 -38.65 33.17
C GLU A 129 27.41 -39.45 34.46
N PHE A 130 26.46 -38.99 35.27
CA PHE A 130 25.95 -39.75 36.42
C PHE A 130 24.83 -40.69 35.96
N ASP A 131 25.01 -41.99 36.15
CA ASP A 131 24.11 -43.06 35.68
C ASP A 131 22.73 -43.01 36.39
N ASP A 132 21.78 -42.28 35.80
CA ASP A 132 20.34 -42.63 35.58
C ASP A 132 19.53 -41.42 35.03
N TYR A 133 20.15 -40.64 34.12
CA TYR A 133 19.54 -39.43 33.57
C TYR A 133 18.44 -39.74 32.53
N ASN A 134 17.19 -39.66 32.98
CA ASN A 134 16.00 -39.65 32.14
C ASN A 134 15.50 -38.19 31.96
N GLU A 135 15.07 -37.80 30.75
CA GLU A 135 14.49 -36.47 30.46
C GLU A 135 13.34 -36.09 31.42
N LYS A 136 12.51 -37.07 31.77
CA LYS A 136 11.42 -36.96 32.76
C LYS A 136 11.94 -36.64 34.16
N PHE A 137 13.07 -37.22 34.57
CA PHE A 137 13.70 -36.95 35.86
C PHE A 137 14.17 -35.49 35.93
N SER A 138 14.79 -34.99 34.87
CA SER A 138 15.23 -33.59 34.78
C SER A 138 14.07 -32.59 34.85
N LEU A 139 12.94 -32.91 34.22
CA LEU A 139 11.72 -32.09 34.29
C LEU A 139 11.10 -32.09 35.70
N CYS A 140 11.08 -33.24 36.38
CA CYS A 140 10.62 -33.34 37.76
C CYS A 140 11.48 -32.53 38.73
N VAL A 141 12.82 -32.58 38.58
CA VAL A 141 13.76 -31.77 39.37
C VAL A 141 13.54 -30.28 39.11
N ALA A 142 13.42 -29.86 37.84
CA ALA A 142 13.15 -28.47 37.49
C ALA A 142 11.83 -27.96 38.08
N LYS A 143 10.77 -28.79 38.09
CA LYS A 143 9.49 -28.46 38.70
C LYS A 143 9.63 -28.28 40.21
N HIS A 144 10.36 -29.16 40.89
CA HIS A 144 10.59 -29.07 42.33
C HIS A 144 11.35 -27.79 42.70
N ILE A 145 12.37 -27.42 41.92
CA ILE A 145 13.11 -26.16 42.10
C ILE A 145 12.18 -24.94 41.88
N ALA A 146 11.32 -24.98 40.86
CA ALA A 146 10.34 -23.91 40.60
C ALA A 146 9.33 -23.76 41.75
N GLU A 147 8.90 -24.87 42.37
CA GLU A 147 8.06 -24.87 43.57
C GLU A 147 8.75 -24.24 44.77
N HIS A 148 10.00 -24.63 45.02
CA HIS A 148 10.77 -24.16 46.17
C HIS A 148 11.16 -22.67 46.07
N ASN A 149 11.29 -22.16 44.85
CA ASN A 149 11.57 -20.76 44.56
C ASN A 149 10.30 -19.88 44.43
N GLY A 150 9.10 -20.45 44.58
CA GLY A 150 7.83 -19.71 44.53
C GLY A 150 7.33 -19.36 43.12
N SER A 151 7.94 -19.89 42.07
CA SER A 151 7.56 -19.64 40.67
C SER A 151 6.39 -20.54 40.24
N LEU A 152 5.18 -20.22 40.73
CA LEU A 152 3.94 -20.97 40.46
C LEU A 152 3.67 -21.19 38.96
N HIS A 153 3.91 -20.19 38.12
CA HIS A 153 3.68 -20.28 36.69
C HIS A 153 4.62 -21.28 35.99
N LEU A 154 5.91 -21.27 36.36
CA LEU A 154 6.90 -22.21 35.82
C LEU A 154 6.60 -23.65 36.25
N LYS A 155 6.15 -23.85 37.49
CA LYS A 155 5.66 -25.14 38.00
C LYS A 155 4.48 -25.66 37.17
N GLU A 156 3.50 -24.80 36.85
CA GLU A 156 2.32 -25.18 36.06
C GLU A 156 2.70 -25.61 34.64
N ILE A 157 3.59 -24.86 33.98
CA ILE A 157 4.10 -25.20 32.64
C ILE A 157 4.86 -26.53 32.67
N LEU A 158 5.78 -26.71 33.63
CA LEU A 158 6.54 -27.96 33.76
C LEU A 158 5.61 -29.16 34.07
N ASN A 159 4.55 -28.95 34.85
CA ASN A 159 3.51 -29.97 35.07
C ASN A 159 2.78 -30.37 33.80
N MET A 160 2.44 -29.41 32.93
CA MET A 160 1.80 -29.70 31.64
C MET A 160 2.73 -30.50 30.73
N ILE A 161 4.02 -30.14 30.72
CA ILE A 161 5.05 -30.84 29.94
C ILE A 161 5.23 -32.28 30.40
N ILE A 162 5.35 -32.49 31.72
CA ILE A 162 5.46 -33.84 32.31
C ILE A 162 4.23 -34.69 31.97
N LYS A 163 3.01 -34.14 32.07
CA LYS A 163 1.77 -34.85 31.73
C LYS A 163 1.68 -35.20 30.24
N ALA A 164 2.12 -34.32 29.34
CA ALA A 164 2.12 -34.63 27.90
C ALA A 164 3.13 -35.71 27.55
N TYR A 165 4.29 -35.71 28.21
CA TYR A 165 5.31 -36.76 28.10
C TYR A 165 4.78 -38.12 28.56
N GLU A 166 4.02 -38.16 29.67
CA GLU A 166 3.37 -39.38 30.17
C GLU A 166 2.27 -39.92 29.25
N ASN A 167 1.62 -39.05 28.49
CA ASN A 167 0.51 -39.40 27.60
C ASN A 167 0.94 -39.64 26.13
N GLY A 168 2.25 -39.62 25.83
CA GLY A 168 2.77 -39.81 24.47
C GLY A 168 2.40 -38.69 23.47
N ASN A 169 1.97 -37.52 23.96
CA ASN A 169 1.39 -36.42 23.17
C ASN A 169 2.29 -35.18 23.16
N VAL A 170 3.61 -35.37 23.15
CA VAL A 170 4.59 -34.26 23.23
C VAL A 170 4.48 -33.33 22.01
N GLU A 171 4.14 -33.86 20.83
CA GLU A 171 3.98 -33.08 19.59
C GLU A 171 2.85 -32.03 19.64
N ASN A 172 1.90 -32.16 20.58
CA ASN A 172 0.77 -31.24 20.73
C ASN A 172 1.02 -30.10 21.74
N LEU A 173 2.19 -30.07 22.40
CA LEU A 173 2.59 -28.94 23.24
C LEU A 173 3.10 -27.79 22.37
N ARG A 174 2.19 -26.95 21.90
CA ARG A 174 2.57 -25.62 21.42
C ARG A 174 2.88 -24.75 22.63
N LEU A 175 4.17 -24.50 22.87
CA LEU A 175 4.61 -23.40 23.75
C LEU A 175 4.07 -22.10 23.14
N VAL A 176 2.99 -21.57 23.70
CA VAL A 176 2.59 -20.18 23.45
C VAL A 176 3.58 -19.32 24.22
N ASN A 177 4.70 -18.99 23.59
CA ASN A 177 5.64 -18.01 24.12
C ASN A 177 4.92 -16.65 24.18
N ALA A 178 4.49 -16.24 25.36
CA ALA A 178 3.99 -14.89 25.59
C ALA A 178 5.04 -13.82 25.20
N GLU A 179 6.33 -14.15 25.23
CA GLU A 179 7.43 -13.26 24.81
C GLU A 179 7.69 -13.20 23.29
N GLU A 180 7.19 -14.14 22.48
CA GLU A 180 7.38 -14.10 21.02
C GLU A 180 6.30 -13.30 20.29
N ASN A 181 5.10 -13.20 20.86
CA ASN A 181 4.02 -12.38 20.30
C ASN A 181 4.24 -10.86 20.45
N ASP A 182 5.23 -10.42 21.23
CA ASP A 182 5.58 -9.01 21.44
C ASP A 182 6.81 -8.54 20.63
N LYS A 183 7.44 -9.42 19.82
CA LYS A 183 8.51 -8.98 18.93
C LYS A 183 7.89 -8.35 17.68
N PRO A 184 8.22 -7.09 17.37
CA PRO A 184 7.65 -6.43 16.19
C PRO A 184 8.03 -7.21 14.93
N GLU A 185 7.02 -7.48 14.11
CA GLU A 185 7.16 -8.23 12.87
C GLU A 185 8.15 -7.52 11.93
N LYS A 186 9.02 -8.32 11.31
CA LYS A 186 10.02 -7.80 10.39
C LYS A 186 9.39 -7.63 9.01
N LEU A 187 9.50 -6.43 8.45
CA LEU A 187 9.06 -6.16 7.09
C LEU A 187 9.79 -7.07 6.10
N SER A 188 9.03 -7.61 5.15
CA SER A 188 9.59 -8.24 3.95
C SER A 188 10.37 -7.22 3.10
N PRO A 189 11.29 -7.68 2.23
CA PRO A 189 12.00 -6.80 1.30
C PRO A 189 11.07 -5.95 0.42
N GLU A 190 9.94 -6.52 0.00
CA GLU A 190 8.90 -5.88 -0.82
C GLU A 190 8.15 -4.81 -0.04
N GLU A 191 7.75 -5.09 1.21
CA GLU A 191 7.12 -4.11 2.09
C GLU A 191 8.08 -2.96 2.41
N ALA A 192 9.33 -3.26 2.74
CA ALA A 192 10.34 -2.24 2.98
C ALA A 192 10.58 -1.37 1.73
N LEU A 193 10.59 -1.98 0.53
CA LEU A 193 10.68 -1.24 -0.72
C LEU A 193 9.47 -0.33 -0.94
N ARG A 194 8.26 -0.84 -0.72
CA ARG A 194 7.02 -0.05 -0.78
C ARG A 194 7.13 1.17 0.13
N GLU A 195 7.52 0.98 1.39
CA GLU A 195 7.67 2.08 2.35
C GLU A 195 8.73 3.09 1.87
N ILE A 196 9.88 2.64 1.35
CA ILE A 196 10.92 3.53 0.80
C ILE A 196 10.38 4.40 -0.34
N LEU A 197 9.59 3.83 -1.24
CA LEU A 197 9.05 4.52 -2.42
C LEU A 197 7.88 5.44 -2.07
N TYR A 198 7.06 5.03 -1.11
CA TYR A 198 5.89 5.78 -0.65
C TYR A 198 6.29 6.97 0.22
N THR A 199 7.18 6.77 1.20
CA THR A 199 7.64 7.83 2.13
C THR A 199 8.75 8.71 1.55
N GLY A 200 9.29 8.37 0.37
CA GLY A 200 10.36 9.14 -0.25
C GLY A 200 11.70 9.01 0.50
N LEU A 201 12.04 7.82 0.98
CA LEU A 201 13.34 7.60 1.63
C LEU A 201 14.47 7.44 0.60
N SER A 202 15.61 8.07 0.92
CA SER A 202 16.88 7.78 0.24
C SER A 202 17.48 6.48 0.78
N LYS A 203 18.36 5.83 0.00
CA LYS A 203 19.12 4.67 0.47
C LYS A 203 19.85 4.97 1.79
N ARG A 204 20.50 6.14 1.88
CA ARG A 204 21.25 6.57 3.06
C ARG A 204 20.33 6.72 4.27
N THR A 205 19.18 7.38 4.09
CA THR A 205 18.21 7.58 5.16
C THR A 205 17.65 6.25 5.66
N TYR A 206 17.27 5.35 4.75
CA TYR A 206 16.81 4.00 5.11
C TYR A 206 17.85 3.23 5.92
N GLN A 207 19.11 3.22 5.46
CA GLN A 207 20.20 2.56 6.18
C GLN A 207 20.45 3.18 7.55
N ASN A 208 20.37 4.50 7.67
CA ASN A 208 20.50 5.19 8.95
C ASN A 208 19.38 4.80 9.92
N ILE A 209 18.13 4.82 9.47
CA ILE A 209 16.97 4.40 10.27
C ILE A 209 17.16 2.95 10.73
N LYS A 210 17.50 2.04 9.80
CA LYS A 210 17.79 0.65 10.14
C LYS A 210 18.88 0.53 11.21
N ASN A 211 20.02 1.23 11.03
CA ASN A 211 21.12 1.18 11.99
C ASN A 211 20.71 1.70 13.39
N ILE A 212 19.86 2.72 13.46
CA ILE A 212 19.32 3.24 14.73
C ILE A 212 18.45 2.18 15.39
N LEU A 213 17.56 1.53 14.63
CA LEU A 213 16.67 0.48 15.13
C LEU A 213 17.45 -0.77 15.58
N ASP A 214 18.46 -1.20 14.80
CA ASP A 214 19.34 -2.32 15.14
C ASP A 214 20.08 -2.05 16.48
N ARG A 215 20.58 -0.82 16.70
CA ARG A 215 21.20 -0.42 17.98
C ARG A 215 20.24 -0.48 19.17
N LYS A 216 18.95 -0.29 18.90
CA LYS A 216 17.86 -0.44 19.87
C LYS A 216 17.30 -1.86 19.94
N LYS A 217 17.95 -2.83 19.27
CA LYS A 217 17.52 -4.23 19.15
C LYS A 217 16.14 -4.42 18.51
N ALA A 218 15.68 -3.43 17.74
CA ALA A 218 14.43 -3.45 16.99
C ALA A 218 14.69 -3.86 15.53
N ASN A 219 14.87 -5.16 15.29
CA ASN A 219 15.31 -5.72 14.00
C ASN A 219 14.18 -5.83 12.95
N VAL A 220 13.40 -4.76 12.78
CA VAL A 220 12.16 -4.75 11.98
C VAL A 220 12.36 -4.46 10.50
N LEU A 221 13.53 -3.93 10.10
CA LEU A 221 13.82 -3.60 8.69
C LEU A 221 14.78 -4.59 8.05
N PRO A 222 14.54 -5.06 6.81
CA PRO A 222 15.47 -5.93 6.10
C PRO A 222 16.74 -5.17 5.66
N PRO A 223 17.87 -5.87 5.49
CA PRO A 223 19.07 -5.26 4.91
C PRO A 223 18.80 -4.75 3.49
N TYR A 224 19.39 -3.60 3.13
CA TYR A 224 19.14 -2.95 1.84
C TYR A 224 19.51 -3.81 0.62
N ASN A 225 20.39 -4.81 0.76
CA ASN A 225 20.70 -5.72 -0.34
C ASN A 225 19.48 -6.55 -0.76
N GLN A 226 18.66 -7.00 0.19
CA GLN A 226 17.40 -7.70 -0.11
C GLN A 226 16.38 -6.75 -0.73
N VAL A 227 16.28 -5.52 -0.21
CA VAL A 227 15.45 -4.47 -0.83
C VAL A 227 15.89 -4.20 -2.28
N ARG A 228 17.20 -4.21 -2.56
CA ARG A 228 17.73 -4.03 -3.92
C ARG A 228 17.32 -5.17 -4.85
N GLU A 229 17.24 -6.40 -4.37
CA GLU A 229 16.73 -7.55 -5.13
C GLU A 229 15.24 -7.37 -5.44
N ALA A 230 14.44 -6.95 -4.45
CA ALA A 230 13.03 -6.58 -4.66
C ALA A 230 12.88 -5.47 -5.72
N LYS A 231 13.79 -4.48 -5.76
CA LYS A 231 13.79 -3.43 -6.82
C LYS A 231 14.03 -4.00 -8.21
N GLN A 232 14.85 -5.04 -8.32
CA GLN A 232 15.12 -5.67 -9.62
C GLN A 232 13.89 -6.40 -10.13
N ALA A 233 13.09 -7.00 -9.25
CA ALA A 233 11.84 -7.66 -9.61
C ALA A 233 10.75 -6.71 -10.14
N CYS A 234 10.85 -5.40 -9.89
CA CYS A 234 9.89 -4.39 -10.37
C CYS A 234 10.15 -3.88 -11.80
N ARG A 235 11.21 -4.38 -12.45
CA ARG A 235 11.75 -3.81 -13.69
C ARG A 235 11.81 -4.87 -14.79
N PRO A 236 11.61 -4.47 -16.06
CA PRO A 236 11.99 -5.28 -17.21
C PRO A 236 13.46 -5.71 -17.16
N SER A 237 13.83 -6.68 -17.99
CA SER A 237 15.19 -7.19 -18.02
C SER A 237 16.19 -6.05 -18.31
N PRO A 238 17.37 -6.01 -17.67
CA PRO A 238 18.37 -4.98 -17.92
C PRO A 238 18.74 -4.82 -19.40
N ASN A 239 18.67 -5.89 -20.19
CA ASN A 239 18.98 -5.89 -21.62
C ASN A 239 17.88 -5.25 -22.49
N GLU A 240 16.68 -5.06 -21.95
CA GLU A 240 15.55 -4.42 -22.64
C GLU A 240 15.49 -2.90 -22.39
N MET A 241 16.32 -2.41 -21.46
CA MET A 241 16.41 -1.00 -21.09
C MET A 241 17.69 -0.38 -21.63
N ASN A 242 17.55 0.78 -22.27
CA ASN A 242 18.65 1.51 -22.88
C ASN A 242 18.91 2.79 -22.10
N PHE A 243 20.18 3.02 -21.72
CA PHE A 243 20.60 4.19 -20.96
C PHE A 243 21.77 4.89 -21.64
N GLU A 244 21.56 6.16 -21.93
CA GLU A 244 22.53 7.13 -22.42
C GLU A 244 22.56 8.31 -21.43
N ASP A 245 23.45 9.27 -21.60
CA ASP A 245 23.56 10.45 -20.73
C ASP A 245 22.52 11.55 -21.00
N THR A 246 21.79 11.43 -22.10
CA THR A 246 20.69 12.30 -22.52
C THR A 246 19.34 11.59 -22.52
N LYS A 247 19.33 10.25 -22.45
CA LYS A 247 18.15 9.43 -22.71
C LYS A 247 18.12 8.16 -21.87
N ALA A 248 16.94 7.80 -21.38
CA ALA A 248 16.64 6.48 -20.82
C ALA A 248 15.35 5.96 -21.47
N SER A 249 15.34 4.72 -21.91
CA SER A 249 14.18 4.17 -22.62
C SER A 249 14.03 2.66 -22.47
N VAL A 250 12.81 2.17 -22.65
CA VAL A 250 12.44 0.75 -22.73
C VAL A 250 11.47 0.56 -23.89
N SER A 251 11.44 -0.63 -24.51
CA SER A 251 10.44 -0.92 -25.54
C SER A 251 9.04 -1.05 -24.95
N LEU A 252 8.01 -0.73 -25.74
CA LEU A 252 6.62 -0.88 -25.35
C LEU A 252 6.30 -2.33 -24.98
N ARG A 253 6.88 -3.30 -25.71
CA ARG A 253 6.70 -4.73 -25.45
C ARG A 253 7.21 -5.13 -24.08
N ALA A 254 8.47 -4.79 -23.75
CA ALA A 254 9.09 -5.20 -22.50
C ALA A 254 8.37 -4.60 -21.27
N VAL A 255 7.99 -3.32 -21.33
CA VAL A 255 7.26 -2.70 -20.20
C VAL A 255 5.85 -3.26 -20.07
N SER A 256 5.16 -3.56 -21.17
CA SER A 256 3.80 -4.11 -21.16
C SER A 256 3.80 -5.54 -20.63
N GLU A 257 4.68 -6.39 -21.15
CA GLU A 257 4.85 -7.77 -20.69
C GLU A 257 5.16 -7.83 -19.21
N HIS A 258 6.12 -7.03 -18.75
CA HIS A 258 6.45 -6.96 -17.33
C HIS A 258 5.26 -6.48 -16.50
N THR A 259 4.53 -5.45 -16.96
CA THR A 259 3.35 -4.92 -16.25
C THR A 259 2.26 -5.99 -16.14
N ILE A 260 2.03 -6.77 -17.19
CA ILE A 260 1.10 -7.91 -17.19
C ILE A 260 1.57 -8.99 -16.22
N LYS A 261 2.84 -9.40 -16.27
CA LYS A 261 3.43 -10.40 -15.34
C LYS A 261 3.24 -10.02 -13.88
N ARG A 262 3.53 -8.77 -13.52
CA ARG A 262 3.35 -8.27 -12.14
C ARG A 262 1.89 -8.22 -11.72
N THR A 263 1.00 -7.87 -12.65
CA THR A 263 -0.45 -7.88 -12.38
C THR A 263 -0.97 -9.31 -12.21
N LEU A 264 -0.47 -10.24 -13.02
CA LEU A 264 -0.77 -11.67 -12.96
C LEU A 264 -0.32 -12.28 -11.62
N GLU A 265 0.90 -11.98 -11.17
CA GLU A 265 1.41 -12.42 -9.87
C GLU A 265 0.52 -11.94 -8.72
N MET A 266 0.06 -10.68 -8.79
CA MET A 266 -0.85 -10.08 -7.82
C MET A 266 -2.26 -10.69 -7.87
N LYS A 267 -2.76 -11.04 -9.06
CA LYS A 267 -4.13 -11.52 -9.32
C LYS A 267 -4.21 -13.02 -9.60
N ARG A 268 -3.24 -13.78 -9.09
CA ARG A 268 -3.12 -15.23 -9.33
C ARG A 268 -4.40 -15.98 -8.95
N ARG A 269 -5.00 -15.67 -7.80
CA ARG A 269 -6.21 -16.34 -7.31
C ARG A 269 -7.42 -16.07 -8.20
N GLU A 270 -7.61 -14.81 -8.60
CA GLU A 270 -8.70 -14.41 -9.49
C GLU A 270 -8.56 -15.05 -10.87
N LEU A 271 -7.32 -15.25 -11.35
CA LEU A 271 -7.03 -15.97 -12.58
C LEU A 271 -7.27 -17.48 -12.45
N GLU A 272 -6.93 -18.09 -11.31
CA GLU A 272 -7.25 -19.50 -11.02
C GLU A 272 -8.78 -19.72 -11.05
N GLN A 273 -9.54 -18.85 -10.39
CA GLN A 273 -11.01 -18.86 -10.43
C GLN A 273 -11.56 -18.66 -11.85
N LEU A 274 -10.99 -17.74 -12.63
CA LEU A 274 -11.38 -17.53 -14.02
C LEU A 274 -11.18 -18.81 -14.86
N VAL A 275 -10.04 -19.47 -14.72
CA VAL A 275 -9.73 -20.72 -15.43
C VAL A 275 -10.69 -21.83 -15.01
N GLU A 276 -11.02 -21.94 -13.73
CA GLU A 276 -12.00 -22.92 -13.23
C GLU A 276 -13.41 -22.66 -13.77
N ARG A 277 -13.88 -21.41 -13.77
CA ARG A 277 -15.19 -21.03 -14.33
C ARG A 277 -15.29 -21.27 -15.83
N GLN A 278 -14.17 -21.20 -16.53
CA GLN A 278 -14.07 -21.36 -17.98
C GLN A 278 -13.26 -22.61 -18.36
N ALA A 279 -13.33 -23.68 -17.55
CA ALA A 279 -12.53 -24.89 -17.73
C ALA A 279 -12.74 -25.60 -19.08
N ASN A 280 -13.83 -25.30 -19.79
CA ASN A 280 -14.10 -25.77 -21.14
C ASN A 280 -13.25 -25.07 -22.22
N LEU A 281 -12.62 -23.93 -21.91
CA LEU A 281 -11.79 -23.16 -22.83
C LEU A 281 -10.30 -23.50 -22.65
N LYS A 282 -9.69 -24.05 -23.70
CA LYS A 282 -8.23 -24.20 -23.79
C LYS A 282 -7.52 -22.87 -23.99
N LEU A 283 -8.21 -21.88 -24.59
CA LEU A 283 -7.68 -20.56 -24.87
C LEU A 283 -8.65 -19.49 -24.33
N ILE A 284 -8.17 -18.74 -23.34
CA ILE A 284 -8.87 -17.59 -22.77
C ILE A 284 -8.24 -16.35 -23.39
N GLU A 285 -9.02 -15.65 -24.21
CA GLU A 285 -8.61 -14.39 -24.82
C GLU A 285 -8.96 -13.23 -23.88
N THR A 286 -7.97 -12.38 -23.64
CA THR A 286 -8.10 -11.22 -22.78
C THR A 286 -7.49 -10.00 -23.46
N GLU A 287 -7.91 -8.83 -23.00
CA GLU A 287 -7.30 -7.56 -23.39
C GLU A 287 -6.83 -6.78 -22.16
N PHE A 288 -5.64 -6.21 -22.26
CA PHE A 288 -5.10 -5.26 -21.30
C PHE A 288 -5.09 -3.87 -21.93
N ILE A 289 -5.83 -2.97 -21.31
CA ILE A 289 -6.04 -1.60 -21.76
C ILE A 289 -5.05 -0.68 -21.05
N PHE A 290 -4.32 0.10 -21.84
CA PHE A 290 -3.38 1.11 -21.38
C PHE A 290 -3.78 2.48 -21.92
N SER A 291 -3.54 3.50 -21.11
CA SER A 291 -3.43 4.87 -21.60
C SER A 291 -1.95 5.18 -21.86
N ARG A 292 -1.63 5.88 -22.95
CA ARG A 292 -0.27 6.23 -23.36
C ARG A 292 -0.19 7.74 -23.64
N GLY A 293 1.00 8.30 -23.48
CA GLY A 293 1.28 9.63 -24.01
C GLY A 293 2.66 10.13 -23.67
N GLY A 294 2.88 11.41 -23.95
CA GLY A 294 4.15 12.07 -23.73
C GLY A 294 3.99 13.58 -23.62
N ASP A 295 4.79 14.18 -22.75
CA ASP A 295 4.77 15.60 -22.43
C ASP A 295 6.19 16.11 -22.16
N SER A 296 6.38 17.42 -22.28
CA SER A 296 7.64 18.10 -22.02
C SER A 296 7.53 19.10 -20.90
N SER A 297 8.44 18.98 -19.94
CA SER A 297 8.60 19.96 -18.86
C SER A 297 9.91 20.73 -19.01
N THR A 298 9.84 22.03 -18.75
CA THR A 298 11.02 22.91 -18.62
C THR A 298 11.39 23.14 -17.16
N GLY A 299 12.50 23.83 -16.89
CA GLY A 299 12.94 24.17 -15.53
C GLY A 299 13.51 22.97 -14.79
N GLN A 300 14.24 22.11 -15.49
CA GLN A 300 15.08 21.06 -14.89
C GLN A 300 16.40 21.68 -14.43
N ALA A 301 16.96 21.18 -13.32
CA ALA A 301 18.26 21.65 -12.82
C ALA A 301 19.38 21.37 -13.82
N GLN A 302 20.29 22.32 -14.02
CA GLN A 302 21.49 22.10 -14.83
C GLN A 302 22.64 21.59 -13.94
N TYR A 303 23.32 20.53 -14.36
CA TYR A 303 24.47 19.99 -13.65
C TYR A 303 25.77 20.29 -14.40
N GLN A 304 26.80 20.69 -13.67
CA GLN A 304 28.13 20.97 -14.20
C GLN A 304 28.89 19.67 -14.48
N GLN A 305 28.47 18.95 -15.51
CA GLN A 305 29.03 17.64 -15.90
C GLN A 305 29.21 17.59 -17.41
N LYS A 306 30.33 17.01 -17.86
CA LYS A 306 30.57 16.76 -19.29
C LYS A 306 29.56 15.73 -19.82
N SER A 307 29.10 15.96 -21.03
CA SER A 307 28.41 14.95 -21.83
C SER A 307 29.41 13.95 -22.41
N SER A 308 28.92 12.77 -22.77
CA SER A 308 29.65 11.70 -23.46
C SER A 308 30.17 12.12 -24.83
N ASP A 309 29.44 13.01 -25.53
CA ASP A 309 29.85 13.60 -26.81
C ASP A 309 30.69 14.88 -26.67
N GLY A 310 31.07 15.26 -25.44
CA GLY A 310 31.86 16.46 -25.15
C GLY A 310 31.09 17.78 -25.19
N ASN A 311 29.82 17.79 -25.59
CA ASN A 311 29.00 19.00 -25.68
C ASN A 311 28.29 19.33 -24.37
N LEU A 312 28.06 20.63 -24.13
CA LEU A 312 27.14 21.08 -23.08
C LEU A 312 25.72 21.03 -23.61
N HIS A 313 25.06 19.87 -23.47
CA HIS A 313 23.62 19.77 -23.80
C HIS A 313 22.79 20.52 -22.77
N ASP A 314 21.82 21.30 -23.26
CA ASP A 314 20.83 21.93 -22.40
C ASP A 314 19.92 20.88 -21.75
N GLN A 315 20.04 20.72 -20.43
CA GLN A 315 19.21 19.81 -19.64
C GLN A 315 17.89 20.45 -19.19
N ASN A 316 17.60 21.71 -19.57
CA ASN A 316 16.45 22.47 -19.08
C ASN A 316 15.10 21.83 -19.45
N SER A 317 15.01 21.19 -20.60
CA SER A 317 13.80 20.53 -21.09
C SER A 317 13.91 19.01 -21.02
N LEU A 318 12.94 18.36 -20.39
CA LEU A 318 12.81 16.90 -20.32
C LEU A 318 11.49 16.49 -20.96
N PHE A 319 11.57 15.75 -22.05
CA PHE A 319 10.43 15.03 -22.61
C PHE A 319 10.30 13.66 -21.90
N ALA A 320 9.10 13.35 -21.43
CA ALA A 320 8.77 12.09 -20.80
C ALA A 320 7.59 11.43 -21.52
N ALA A 321 7.74 10.17 -21.90
CA ALA A 321 6.64 9.33 -22.38
C ALA A 321 6.39 8.18 -21.40
N SER A 322 5.14 7.78 -21.24
CA SER A 322 4.74 6.73 -20.28
C SER A 322 3.48 5.99 -20.75
N ILE A 323 3.27 4.81 -20.17
CA ILE A 323 1.98 4.11 -20.22
C ILE A 323 1.39 3.98 -18.82
N THR A 324 0.07 3.93 -18.74
CA THR A 324 -0.68 3.71 -17.51
C THR A 324 -1.58 2.49 -17.71
N PRO A 325 -1.40 1.40 -16.95
CA PRO A 325 -2.32 0.27 -16.98
C PRO A 325 -3.68 0.70 -16.40
N LEU A 326 -4.77 0.38 -17.10
CA LEU A 326 -6.13 0.79 -16.72
C LEU A 326 -7.06 -0.37 -16.38
N LEU A 327 -7.19 -1.36 -17.27
CA LEU A 327 -8.14 -2.44 -17.14
C LEU A 327 -7.61 -3.71 -17.83
N TRP A 328 -7.78 -4.85 -17.19
CA TRP A 328 -7.56 -6.17 -17.76
C TRP A 328 -8.86 -6.97 -17.64
N ARG A 329 -9.37 -7.46 -18.78
CA ARG A 329 -10.62 -8.21 -18.84
C ARG A 329 -10.61 -9.29 -19.90
N THR A 330 -11.52 -10.24 -19.79
CA THR A 330 -11.78 -11.25 -20.82
C THR A 330 -12.45 -10.63 -22.05
N THR A 331 -12.15 -11.18 -23.22
CA THR A 331 -12.78 -10.81 -24.50
C THR A 331 -13.57 -11.95 -25.13
N ASN A 332 -13.32 -13.19 -24.69
CA ASN A 332 -14.14 -14.35 -25.00
C ASN A 332 -14.66 -15.00 -23.69
N GLY A 333 -15.66 -15.88 -23.82
CA GLY A 333 -16.26 -16.55 -22.68
C GLY A 333 -17.10 -15.60 -21.79
N GLU A 334 -17.10 -15.86 -20.49
CA GLU A 334 -17.77 -15.03 -19.49
C GLU A 334 -17.04 -13.69 -19.34
N LYS A 335 -17.80 -12.59 -19.28
CA LYS A 335 -17.25 -11.26 -19.05
C LYS A 335 -16.72 -11.18 -17.62
N PHE A 336 -15.41 -10.98 -17.49
CA PHE A 336 -14.73 -10.94 -16.20
C PHE A 336 -13.68 -9.84 -16.19
N GLU A 337 -13.76 -8.93 -15.20
CA GLU A 337 -12.74 -7.91 -14.95
C GLU A 337 -11.67 -8.48 -14.02
N ILE A 338 -10.53 -8.88 -14.60
CA ILE A 338 -9.41 -9.48 -13.87
C ILE A 338 -8.74 -8.45 -12.95
N TRP A 339 -8.56 -7.24 -13.47
CA TRP A 339 -7.93 -6.16 -12.73
C TRP A 339 -8.34 -4.80 -13.27
N LYS A 340 -8.53 -3.83 -12.38
CA LYS A 340 -8.90 -2.46 -12.71
C LYS A 340 -8.08 -1.50 -11.86
N ASN A 341 -7.52 -0.47 -12.48
CA ASN A 341 -6.76 0.55 -11.78
C ASN A 341 -7.70 1.48 -11.01
N LEU A 342 -7.64 1.46 -9.68
CA LEU A 342 -8.50 2.30 -8.83
C LEU A 342 -8.00 3.75 -8.69
N ILE A 343 -6.77 4.05 -9.13
CA ILE A 343 -6.14 5.37 -9.02
C ILE A 343 -5.48 5.81 -10.35
N PRO A 344 -6.18 5.77 -11.49
CA PRO A 344 -5.58 5.96 -12.83
C PRO A 344 -4.95 7.34 -13.04
N ARG A 345 -5.32 8.34 -12.24
CA ARG A 345 -4.77 9.71 -12.26
C ARG A 345 -3.52 9.89 -11.40
N SER A 346 -3.11 8.85 -10.67
CA SER A 346 -1.90 8.90 -9.86
C SER A 346 -0.66 8.83 -10.74
N PRO A 347 0.35 9.70 -10.54
CA PRO A 347 1.63 9.56 -11.24
C PRO A 347 2.32 8.24 -10.91
N ASP A 348 1.98 7.61 -9.78
CA ASP A 348 2.51 6.30 -9.37
C ASP A 348 2.01 5.14 -10.23
N CYS A 349 1.09 5.37 -11.18
CA CYS A 349 0.67 4.35 -12.13
C CYS A 349 1.38 4.48 -13.49
N ASN A 350 2.15 5.55 -13.69
CA ASN A 350 2.78 5.85 -14.97
C ASN A 350 4.10 5.08 -15.11
N ARG A 351 4.09 4.00 -15.90
CA ARG A 351 5.27 3.23 -16.27
C ARG A 351 6.08 4.00 -17.32
N PRO A 352 7.34 4.40 -17.03
CA PRO A 352 8.11 5.23 -17.95
C PRO A 352 8.54 4.44 -19.19
N LEU A 353 8.28 5.00 -20.38
CA LEU A 353 8.75 4.48 -21.67
C LEU A 353 10.04 5.17 -22.13
N LEU A 354 10.08 6.49 -21.98
CA LEU A 354 11.17 7.34 -22.46
C LEU A 354 11.32 8.54 -21.53
N LEU A 355 12.55 8.82 -21.12
CA LEU A 355 12.97 10.10 -20.57
C LEU A 355 14.10 10.61 -21.45
N GLN A 356 13.95 11.80 -22.03
CA GLN A 356 14.97 12.37 -22.89
C GLN A 356 15.11 13.88 -22.69
N PHE A 357 16.34 14.33 -22.45
CA PHE A 357 16.67 15.76 -22.43
C PHE A 357 16.66 16.30 -23.85
N HIS A 358 15.48 16.74 -24.28
CA HIS A 358 15.23 17.25 -25.61
C HIS A 358 14.02 18.19 -25.55
N LYS A 359 14.05 19.27 -26.34
CA LYS A 359 12.92 20.18 -26.47
C LYS A 359 11.81 19.52 -27.29
N GLU A 360 10.56 19.70 -26.90
CA GLU A 360 9.44 19.20 -27.68
C GLU A 360 9.33 19.93 -29.03
N THR A 361 9.67 19.23 -30.11
CA THR A 361 9.47 19.67 -31.49
C THR A 361 8.46 18.77 -32.18
N GLU A 362 7.77 19.28 -33.20
CA GLU A 362 6.78 18.52 -33.96
C GLU A 362 7.34 17.21 -34.50
N ASP A 363 8.49 17.28 -35.18
CA ASP A 363 9.16 16.10 -35.75
C ASP A 363 9.54 15.05 -34.70
N PHE A 364 9.98 15.50 -33.52
CA PHE A 364 10.38 14.60 -32.46
C PHE A 364 9.16 13.87 -31.87
N VAL A 365 8.07 14.60 -31.62
CA VAL A 365 6.80 14.02 -31.14
C VAL A 365 6.26 13.01 -32.15
N ARG A 366 6.21 13.36 -33.44
CA ARG A 366 5.75 12.44 -34.51
C ARG A 366 6.56 11.15 -34.53
N LYS A 367 7.90 11.24 -34.58
CA LYS A 367 8.80 10.07 -34.58
C LYS A 367 8.60 9.18 -33.36
N CYS A 368 8.38 9.76 -32.18
CA CYS A 368 8.11 8.98 -30.97
C CYS A 368 6.80 8.20 -31.07
N PHE A 369 5.70 8.84 -31.48
CA PHE A 369 4.40 8.17 -31.57
C PHE A 369 4.30 7.21 -32.76
N GLU A 370 4.98 7.48 -33.88
CA GLU A 370 5.13 6.52 -34.99
C GLU A 370 5.83 5.24 -34.54
N LYS A 371 6.91 5.38 -33.75
CA LYS A 371 7.59 4.24 -33.13
C LYS A 371 6.63 3.47 -32.21
N PHE A 372 5.88 4.15 -31.35
CA PHE A 372 4.94 3.49 -30.44
C PHE A 372 3.82 2.75 -31.18
N LYS A 373 3.26 3.35 -32.25
CA LYS A 373 2.25 2.70 -33.09
C LYS A 373 2.80 1.46 -33.81
N LYS A 374 4.07 1.52 -34.26
CA LYS A 374 4.74 0.36 -34.83
C LYS A 374 4.90 -0.77 -33.82
N GLU A 375 5.43 -0.48 -32.63
CA GLU A 375 5.60 -1.47 -31.56
C GLU A 375 4.26 -2.05 -31.08
N GLU A 376 3.21 -1.23 -31.02
CA GLU A 376 1.85 -1.67 -30.71
C GLU A 376 1.31 -2.66 -31.75
N LYS A 377 1.57 -2.42 -33.04
CA LYS A 377 1.21 -3.35 -34.11
C LYS A 377 1.93 -4.69 -33.94
N GLU A 378 3.23 -4.65 -33.66
CA GLU A 378 4.06 -5.85 -33.42
C GLU A 378 3.57 -6.65 -32.20
N ILE A 379 3.18 -5.98 -31.10
CA ILE A 379 2.61 -6.63 -29.90
C ILE A 379 1.27 -7.31 -30.22
N ASN A 380 0.45 -6.71 -31.08
CA ASN A 380 -0.85 -7.28 -31.44
C ASN A 380 -0.75 -8.41 -32.48
N GLU A 381 0.29 -8.42 -33.30
CA GLU A 381 0.63 -9.53 -34.21
C GLU A 381 1.22 -10.73 -33.43
N ASP A 382 1.97 -10.48 -32.35
CA ASP A 382 2.54 -11.50 -31.45
C ASP A 382 2.14 -11.25 -29.98
N PRO A 383 0.90 -11.63 -29.59
CA PRO A 383 0.35 -11.37 -28.27
C PRO A 383 1.00 -12.22 -27.16
N PHE A 384 0.90 -11.75 -25.93
CA PHE A 384 1.50 -12.46 -24.78
C PHE A 384 0.69 -13.70 -24.42
N LEU A 385 1.39 -14.81 -24.15
CA LEU A 385 0.78 -16.08 -23.77
C LEU A 385 1.25 -16.51 -22.38
N PHE A 386 0.30 -16.85 -21.50
CA PHE A 386 0.57 -17.34 -20.15
C PHE A 386 -0.15 -18.67 -19.92
N VAL A 387 0.59 -19.71 -19.53
CA VAL A 387 0.02 -21.05 -19.31
C VAL A 387 -0.46 -21.19 -17.87
N PHE A 388 -1.71 -21.63 -17.69
CA PHE A 388 -2.34 -21.91 -16.40
C PHE A 388 -3.05 -23.27 -16.44
N GLY A 389 -2.41 -24.29 -15.88
CA GLY A 389 -2.90 -25.67 -15.98
C GLY A 389 -2.94 -26.13 -17.44
N GLU A 390 -4.12 -26.53 -17.91
CA GLU A 390 -4.36 -26.92 -19.31
C GLU A 390 -4.80 -25.76 -20.21
N SER A 391 -5.11 -24.60 -19.62
CA SER A 391 -5.56 -23.41 -20.34
C SER A 391 -4.41 -22.46 -20.62
N VAL A 392 -4.53 -21.72 -21.73
CA VAL A 392 -3.62 -20.64 -22.10
C VAL A 392 -4.39 -19.32 -22.04
N ILE A 393 -3.84 -18.35 -21.33
CA ILE A 393 -4.33 -16.97 -21.31
C ILE A 393 -3.56 -16.18 -22.34
N GLN A 394 -4.25 -15.72 -23.38
CA GLN A 394 -3.72 -14.83 -24.39
C GLN A 394 -4.08 -13.39 -24.04
N VAL A 395 -3.09 -12.49 -24.00
CA VAL A 395 -3.27 -11.09 -23.63
C VAL A 395 -2.91 -10.20 -24.82
N LYS A 396 -3.93 -9.57 -25.43
CA LYS A 396 -3.75 -8.49 -26.41
C LYS A 396 -3.68 -7.14 -25.69
N CYS A 397 -2.93 -6.18 -26.24
CA CYS A 397 -2.78 -4.86 -25.63
C CYS A 397 -3.46 -3.79 -26.48
N LYS A 398 -4.26 -2.94 -25.85
CA LYS A 398 -4.85 -1.76 -26.48
C LYS A 398 -4.29 -0.49 -25.84
N PHE A 399 -3.78 0.43 -26.66
CA PHE A 399 -3.22 1.69 -26.19
C PHE A 399 -4.08 2.86 -26.65
N TYR A 400 -4.46 3.74 -25.72
CA TYR A 400 -5.18 4.97 -26.01
C TYR A 400 -4.27 6.17 -25.74
N ASP A 401 -3.96 6.95 -26.78
CA ASP A 401 -3.08 8.12 -26.73
C ASP A 401 -3.75 9.31 -26.05
N THR A 402 -4.02 9.20 -24.74
CA THR A 402 -4.83 10.14 -23.95
C THR A 402 -4.03 10.90 -22.89
N LEU A 403 -2.80 10.46 -22.57
CA LEU A 403 -1.88 11.21 -21.70
C LEU A 403 -1.15 12.29 -22.50
N ILE A 404 -1.89 13.07 -23.27
CA ILE A 404 -1.36 14.11 -24.15
C ILE A 404 -2.16 15.39 -23.97
N ASP A 405 -1.47 16.52 -24.06
CA ASP A 405 -2.11 17.82 -24.09
C ASP A 405 -2.70 18.12 -25.48
N VAL A 406 -3.38 19.26 -25.60
CA VAL A 406 -3.99 19.70 -26.86
C VAL A 406 -2.92 20.00 -27.92
N LYS A 407 -1.70 20.38 -27.51
CA LYS A 407 -0.61 20.70 -28.44
C LYS A 407 -0.10 19.44 -29.13
N VAL A 408 0.18 18.39 -28.37
CA VAL A 408 0.57 17.07 -28.89
C VAL A 408 -0.57 16.46 -29.70
N ALA A 409 -1.82 16.56 -29.25
CA ALA A 409 -2.96 16.09 -30.04
C ALA A 409 -3.07 16.81 -31.40
N ASN A 410 -2.84 18.12 -31.46
CA ASN A 410 -2.81 18.86 -32.73
C ASN A 410 -1.67 18.38 -33.64
N ILE A 411 -0.48 18.13 -33.09
CA ILE A 411 0.64 17.57 -33.85
C ILE A 411 0.23 16.23 -34.46
N LEU A 412 -0.27 15.29 -33.64
CA LEU A 412 -0.63 13.95 -34.09
C LEU A 412 -1.83 13.93 -35.06
N ALA A 413 -2.70 14.92 -34.99
CA ALA A 413 -3.81 15.11 -35.93
C ALA A 413 -3.43 15.90 -37.19
N GLU A 414 -2.15 16.25 -37.37
CA GLU A 414 -1.66 17.09 -38.49
C GLU A 414 -2.37 18.45 -38.58
N GLN A 415 -2.85 18.94 -37.43
CA GLN A 415 -3.56 20.19 -37.32
C GLN A 415 -2.57 21.36 -37.19
N LYS A 416 -2.39 22.10 -38.29
CA LYS A 416 -1.48 23.26 -38.35
C LYS A 416 -2.00 24.47 -37.56
N GLY A 417 -3.30 24.56 -37.32
CA GLY A 417 -3.93 25.70 -36.64
C GLY A 417 -4.30 25.39 -35.20
N SER A 418 -3.61 26.00 -34.22
CA SER A 418 -3.94 25.85 -32.78
C SER A 418 -5.33 26.37 -32.39
N GLN A 419 -5.94 27.20 -33.24
CA GLN A 419 -7.30 27.73 -33.06
C GLN A 419 -8.38 26.90 -33.77
N ARG A 420 -8.00 25.80 -34.43
CA ARG A 420 -8.96 24.88 -35.04
C ARG A 420 -9.19 23.70 -34.12
N CYS A 421 -10.38 23.12 -34.18
CA CYS A 421 -10.60 21.83 -33.54
C CYS A 421 -9.82 20.76 -34.32
N PHE A 422 -9.01 19.93 -33.66
CA PHE A 422 -8.33 18.83 -34.34
C PHE A 422 -9.28 17.72 -34.77
N ILE A 423 -10.48 17.63 -34.17
CA ILE A 423 -11.49 16.64 -34.54
C ILE A 423 -12.21 17.09 -35.82
N CYS A 424 -13.00 18.17 -35.77
CA CYS A 424 -13.83 18.60 -36.92
C CYS A 424 -13.17 19.59 -37.89
N ASN A 425 -11.94 20.05 -37.60
CA ASN A 425 -11.20 21.05 -38.39
C ASN A 425 -11.91 22.42 -38.56
N LYS A 426 -12.99 22.68 -37.82
CA LYS A 426 -13.71 23.95 -37.82
C LYS A 426 -12.92 25.04 -37.08
N THR A 427 -13.17 26.28 -37.46
CA THR A 427 -12.57 27.48 -36.85
C THR A 427 -13.50 28.09 -35.78
N PRO A 428 -13.01 29.02 -34.93
CA PRO A 428 -13.84 29.66 -33.92
C PRO A 428 -15.05 30.39 -34.49
N SER A 429 -14.95 30.93 -35.71
CA SER A 429 -16.06 31.59 -36.38
C SER A 429 -17.14 30.62 -36.88
N GLN A 430 -16.81 29.32 -37.00
CA GLN A 430 -17.74 28.28 -37.45
C GLN A 430 -18.40 27.56 -36.27
N PHE A 431 -17.77 27.49 -35.10
CA PHE A 431 -18.28 26.76 -33.93
C PHE A 431 -19.69 27.18 -33.53
N ASN A 432 -19.99 28.49 -33.55
CA ASN A 432 -21.28 29.04 -33.12
C ASN A 432 -22.43 28.77 -34.10
N ASN A 433 -22.12 28.45 -35.37
CA ASN A 433 -23.13 28.22 -36.41
C ASN A 433 -23.44 26.74 -36.61
N MET A 434 -22.90 25.87 -35.76
CA MET A 434 -23.14 24.44 -35.85
C MET A 434 -24.52 24.12 -35.26
N THR A 435 -25.37 23.51 -36.09
CA THR A 435 -26.70 23.02 -35.70
C THR A 435 -26.69 21.53 -35.40
N GLU A 436 -25.79 20.77 -36.02
CA GLU A 436 -25.61 19.34 -35.80
C GLU A 436 -24.12 19.01 -35.61
N PHE A 437 -23.84 18.17 -34.62
CA PHE A 437 -22.52 17.65 -34.33
C PHE A 437 -22.30 16.35 -35.13
N LEU A 438 -22.12 16.50 -36.44
CA LEU A 438 -21.96 15.38 -37.38
C LEU A 438 -20.82 14.42 -36.97
N PRO A 439 -20.90 13.12 -37.34
CA PRO A 439 -19.86 12.15 -37.06
C PRO A 439 -18.54 12.59 -37.68
N VAL A 440 -17.50 12.58 -36.86
CA VAL A 440 -16.15 12.99 -37.23
C VAL A 440 -15.25 11.76 -37.29
N ASN A 441 -14.06 11.89 -37.88
CA ASN A 441 -13.06 10.83 -37.92
C ASN A 441 -12.84 10.20 -36.52
N ASP A 442 -13.38 9.00 -36.31
CA ASP A 442 -13.30 8.24 -35.06
C ASP A 442 -11.85 8.04 -34.60
N GLY A 443 -10.92 7.96 -35.54
CA GLY A 443 -9.49 7.82 -35.26
C GLY A 443 -8.87 9.01 -34.51
N LEU A 444 -9.50 10.19 -34.47
CA LEU A 444 -9.01 11.34 -33.71
C LEU A 444 -9.63 11.44 -32.32
N CYS A 445 -10.75 10.75 -32.09
CA CYS A 445 -11.43 10.70 -30.80
C CYS A 445 -10.64 9.90 -29.75
N GLN A 446 -9.73 9.01 -30.18
CA GLN A 446 -8.82 8.28 -29.30
C GLN A 446 -7.87 9.17 -28.49
N TYR A 447 -7.69 10.44 -28.87
CA TYR A 447 -6.88 11.42 -28.13
C TYR A 447 -7.58 11.98 -26.88
N GLY A 448 -8.85 11.63 -26.66
CA GLY A 448 -9.56 11.91 -25.42
C GLY A 448 -9.85 13.38 -25.14
N PHE A 449 -10.13 13.67 -23.86
CA PHE A 449 -10.69 14.93 -23.41
C PHE A 449 -9.66 16.00 -23.08
N SER A 450 -8.44 15.63 -22.67
CA SER A 450 -7.46 16.56 -22.08
C SER A 450 -8.09 17.36 -20.93
N GLN A 451 -8.54 16.63 -19.89
CA GLN A 451 -9.40 17.10 -18.80
C GLN A 451 -8.75 18.26 -18.03
N LEU A 452 -7.45 18.18 -17.78
CA LEU A 452 -6.70 19.22 -17.07
C LEU A 452 -6.65 20.51 -17.90
N HIS A 453 -6.36 20.39 -19.18
CA HIS A 453 -6.36 21.54 -20.07
C HIS A 453 -7.77 22.08 -20.29
N PHE A 454 -8.79 21.22 -20.31
CA PHE A 454 -10.18 21.65 -20.39
C PHE A 454 -10.59 22.49 -19.20
N ILE A 455 -10.36 22.06 -17.96
CA ILE A 455 -10.78 22.83 -16.78
C ILE A 455 -10.11 24.22 -16.74
N ILE A 456 -8.81 24.30 -17.07
CA ILE A 456 -8.07 25.56 -17.13
C ILE A 456 -8.63 26.46 -18.26
N ASN A 457 -8.87 25.89 -19.45
CA ASN A 457 -9.36 26.64 -20.60
C ASN A 457 -10.83 27.03 -20.47
N ALA A 458 -11.66 26.25 -19.78
CA ALA A 458 -13.04 26.57 -19.45
C ALA A 458 -13.11 27.77 -18.50
N PHE A 459 -12.27 27.79 -17.45
CA PHE A 459 -12.18 28.94 -16.56
C PHE A 459 -11.74 30.20 -17.32
N ARG A 460 -10.64 30.11 -18.10
CA ARG A 460 -10.16 31.25 -18.91
C ARG A 460 -11.19 31.71 -19.92
N PHE A 461 -11.96 30.79 -20.51
CA PHE A 461 -13.07 31.09 -21.40
C PHE A 461 -14.15 31.92 -20.70
N LEU A 462 -14.64 31.49 -19.53
CA LEU A 462 -15.65 32.22 -18.76
C LEU A 462 -15.12 33.59 -18.30
N LEU A 463 -13.87 33.66 -17.83
CA LEU A 463 -13.22 34.92 -17.45
C LEU A 463 -13.16 35.89 -18.62
N ASN A 464 -12.76 35.42 -19.81
CA ASN A 464 -12.68 36.25 -21.01
C ASN A 464 -14.06 36.67 -21.52
N LEU A 465 -15.05 35.79 -21.44
CA LEU A 465 -16.45 36.10 -21.76
C LEU A 465 -16.99 37.20 -20.84
N ALA A 466 -16.85 37.02 -19.52
CA ALA A 466 -17.24 38.01 -18.51
C ALA A 466 -16.55 39.37 -18.72
N SER A 467 -15.25 39.36 -18.98
CA SER A 467 -14.48 40.58 -19.22
C SER A 467 -14.94 41.34 -20.48
N LYS A 468 -15.37 40.64 -21.53
CA LYS A 468 -15.86 41.24 -22.78
C LYS A 468 -17.38 41.49 -22.79
N ASN A 469 -18.12 40.98 -21.82
CA ASN A 469 -19.59 41.09 -21.78
C ASN A 469 -20.05 42.56 -21.71
N ILE A 470 -19.24 43.45 -21.13
CA ILE A 470 -19.50 44.90 -21.06
C ILE A 470 -19.50 45.61 -22.43
N VAL A 471 -18.80 45.05 -23.43
CA VAL A 471 -18.70 45.63 -24.79
C VAL A 471 -19.39 44.76 -25.85
N LYS A 472 -19.76 43.52 -25.51
CA LYS A 472 -20.41 42.53 -26.39
C LYS A 472 -19.74 42.37 -27.76
N LYS A 473 -18.40 42.42 -27.77
CA LYS A 473 -17.56 42.28 -28.97
C LYS A 473 -16.40 41.33 -28.70
N TYR A 474 -16.23 40.34 -29.59
CA TYR A 474 -15.15 39.36 -29.47
C TYR A 474 -13.80 39.88 -30.01
N ARG A 475 -13.82 40.57 -31.17
CA ARG A 475 -12.67 41.11 -31.92
C ARG A 475 -12.88 42.59 -32.24
N ASN A 476 -11.84 43.24 -32.78
CA ASN A 476 -11.85 44.63 -33.26
C ASN A 476 -12.26 45.64 -32.18
N LEU A 477 -11.73 45.46 -30.97
CA LEU A 477 -11.90 46.40 -29.87
C LEU A 477 -11.07 47.67 -30.13
N ASP A 478 -11.70 48.83 -30.00
CA ASP A 478 -10.98 50.12 -30.01
C ASP A 478 -10.14 50.30 -28.72
N ALA A 479 -9.31 51.34 -28.68
CA ALA A 479 -8.40 51.58 -27.55
C ALA A 479 -9.13 51.78 -26.21
N ASN A 480 -10.31 52.39 -26.22
CA ASN A 480 -11.11 52.62 -25.01
C ASN A 480 -11.78 51.32 -24.56
N GLN A 481 -12.35 50.55 -25.49
CA GLN A 481 -12.92 49.23 -25.21
C GLN A 481 -11.88 48.26 -24.65
N LYS A 482 -10.64 48.27 -25.17
CA LYS A 482 -9.55 47.45 -24.61
C LYS A 482 -9.28 47.78 -23.15
N LYS A 483 -9.17 49.08 -22.81
CA LYS A 483 -8.99 49.53 -21.42
C LYS A 483 -10.15 49.13 -20.52
N LEU A 484 -11.40 49.24 -20.99
CA LEU A 484 -12.58 48.82 -20.24
C LEU A 484 -12.58 47.31 -19.96
N VAL A 485 -12.25 46.49 -20.97
CA VAL A 485 -12.17 45.03 -20.83
C VAL A 485 -11.05 44.63 -19.87
N GLU A 486 -9.90 45.29 -19.93
CA GLU A 486 -8.77 45.04 -19.03
C GLU A 486 -9.10 45.46 -17.59
N ALA A 487 -9.74 46.62 -17.40
CA ALA A 487 -10.21 47.07 -16.08
C ALA A 487 -11.21 46.08 -15.47
N ARG A 488 -12.20 45.62 -16.26
CA ARG A 488 -13.16 44.60 -15.82
C ARG A 488 -12.48 43.27 -15.51
N ARG A 489 -11.51 42.84 -16.32
CA ARG A 489 -10.73 41.63 -16.05
C ARG A 489 -10.01 41.72 -14.70
N ASN A 490 -9.36 42.83 -14.42
CA ASN A 490 -8.63 43.05 -13.17
C ASN A 490 -9.57 43.13 -11.95
N GLU A 491 -10.75 43.74 -12.11
CA GLU A 491 -11.80 43.73 -11.10
C GLU A 491 -12.23 42.29 -10.75
N ILE A 492 -12.51 41.46 -11.77
CA ILE A 492 -12.89 40.06 -11.59
C ILE A 492 -11.78 39.28 -10.89
N ILE A 493 -10.52 39.43 -11.32
CA ILE A 493 -9.37 38.73 -10.70
C ILE A 493 -9.20 39.15 -9.23
N THR A 494 -9.41 40.43 -8.92
CA THR A 494 -9.34 40.94 -7.53
C THR A 494 -10.44 40.30 -6.68
N LYS A 495 -11.69 40.31 -7.17
CA LYS A 495 -12.80 39.65 -6.49
C LYS A 495 -12.57 38.16 -6.29
N LEU A 496 -12.05 37.44 -7.29
CA LEU A 496 -11.70 36.02 -7.15
C LEU A 496 -10.66 35.80 -6.05
N LYS A 497 -9.68 36.69 -5.92
CA LYS A 497 -8.69 36.61 -4.84
C LYS A 497 -9.33 36.86 -3.48
N ASP A 498 -10.16 37.88 -3.36
CA ASP A 498 -10.78 38.26 -2.08
C ASP A 498 -11.79 37.21 -1.61
N GLU A 499 -12.56 36.64 -2.54
CA GLU A 499 -13.65 35.71 -2.25
C GLU A 499 -13.21 34.24 -2.13
N PHE A 500 -12.23 33.80 -2.92
CA PHE A 500 -11.74 32.41 -2.89
C PHE A 500 -10.36 32.25 -2.25
N GLY A 501 -9.63 33.34 -1.97
CA GLY A 501 -8.25 33.27 -1.47
C GLY A 501 -7.24 32.73 -2.49
N ILE A 502 -7.53 32.84 -3.80
CA ILE A 502 -6.72 32.25 -4.88
C ILE A 502 -6.22 33.32 -5.85
N ILE A 503 -4.95 33.23 -6.22
CA ILE A 503 -4.32 34.15 -7.17
C ILE A 503 -4.44 33.58 -8.59
N PHE A 504 -5.04 34.33 -9.51
CA PHE A 504 -5.19 33.97 -10.92
C PHE A 504 -4.33 34.83 -11.85
N GLU A 505 -3.96 34.26 -12.99
CA GLU A 505 -3.32 34.95 -14.13
C GLU A 505 -1.98 35.66 -13.84
N GLN A 506 -1.30 35.36 -12.73
CA GLN A 506 0.05 35.86 -12.48
C GLN A 506 1.10 34.92 -13.10
N PRO A 507 2.10 35.43 -13.83
CA PRO A 507 3.24 34.63 -14.27
C PRO A 507 3.97 34.03 -13.07
N ARG A 508 4.40 32.77 -13.17
CA ARG A 508 5.25 32.17 -12.13
C ARG A 508 6.69 32.63 -12.27
N THR A 509 7.41 32.70 -11.14
CA THR A 509 8.85 32.97 -11.11
C THR A 509 9.59 31.97 -12.00
N GLY A 510 10.41 32.46 -12.93
CA GLY A 510 11.09 31.63 -13.94
C GLY A 510 10.40 31.57 -15.31
N GLY A 511 9.27 32.27 -15.51
CA GLY A 511 8.71 32.57 -16.83
C GLY A 511 7.87 31.45 -17.49
N ALA A 512 7.70 30.30 -16.83
CA ALA A 512 6.90 29.19 -17.34
C ALA A 512 5.58 29.04 -16.58
N GLY A 513 4.47 29.22 -17.30
CA GLY A 513 3.11 29.03 -16.78
C GLY A 513 2.57 30.20 -15.94
N THR A 514 1.34 30.03 -15.46
CA THR A 514 0.62 31.03 -14.65
C THR A 514 0.21 30.44 -13.29
N THR A 515 -0.23 31.29 -12.37
CA THR A 515 -0.86 30.85 -11.12
C THR A 515 -2.20 30.14 -11.36
N THR A 516 -2.89 30.43 -12.46
CA THR A 516 -4.04 29.66 -12.96
C THR A 516 -3.62 28.23 -13.27
N ASN A 517 -4.02 27.28 -12.42
CA ASN A 517 -3.70 25.86 -12.53
C ASN A 517 -4.94 25.00 -12.21
N GLY A 518 -4.85 23.69 -12.39
CA GLY A 518 -5.98 22.77 -12.15
C GLY A 518 -6.60 22.90 -10.75
N ASN A 519 -5.78 23.04 -9.69
CA ASN A 519 -6.28 23.18 -8.32
C ASN A 519 -7.06 24.49 -8.11
N ALA A 520 -6.56 25.60 -8.67
CA ALA A 520 -7.24 26.88 -8.62
C ALA A 520 -8.61 26.83 -9.33
N CYS A 521 -8.65 26.23 -10.52
CA CYS A 521 -9.88 26.09 -11.29
C CYS A 521 -10.88 25.13 -10.62
N ARG A 522 -10.41 24.02 -10.05
CA ARG A 522 -11.26 23.06 -9.32
C ARG A 522 -12.01 23.72 -8.16
N LYS A 523 -11.34 24.57 -7.37
CA LYS A 523 -11.96 25.30 -6.26
C LYS A 523 -13.10 26.22 -6.72
N VAL A 524 -12.87 27.03 -7.76
CA VAL A 524 -13.91 27.96 -8.23
C VAL A 524 -15.08 27.26 -8.91
N PHE A 525 -14.85 26.13 -9.59
CA PHE A 525 -15.94 25.35 -10.18
C PHE A 525 -16.74 24.56 -9.14
N ALA A 526 -16.22 24.36 -7.92
CA ALA A 526 -16.98 23.74 -6.84
C ALA A 526 -18.11 24.63 -6.31
N GLU A 527 -17.98 25.96 -6.44
CA GLU A 527 -18.95 26.96 -5.98
C GLU A 527 -19.44 27.83 -7.16
N PRO A 528 -20.28 27.28 -8.04
CA PRO A 528 -20.68 27.92 -9.30
C PRO A 528 -21.55 29.17 -9.08
N GLU A 529 -22.36 29.24 -8.02
CA GLU A 529 -23.19 30.41 -7.70
C GLU A 529 -22.28 31.58 -7.32
N LYS A 530 -21.32 31.34 -6.43
CA LYS A 530 -20.31 32.32 -6.05
C LYS A 530 -19.44 32.75 -7.24
N LEU A 531 -19.04 31.81 -8.10
CA LEU A 531 -18.35 32.13 -9.33
C LEU A 531 -19.22 32.99 -10.27
N ASN A 532 -20.51 32.70 -10.36
CA ASN A 532 -21.46 33.45 -11.18
C ASN A 532 -21.61 34.90 -10.68
N GLU A 533 -21.75 35.13 -9.38
CA GLU A 533 -21.83 36.45 -8.76
C GLU A 533 -20.63 37.34 -9.12
N ILE A 534 -19.43 36.74 -9.13
CA ILE A 534 -18.20 37.45 -9.48
C ILE A 534 -18.13 37.74 -10.99
N LEU A 535 -18.42 36.74 -11.83
CA LEU A 535 -18.33 36.86 -13.28
C LEU A 535 -19.43 37.75 -13.87
N ASN A 536 -20.61 37.77 -13.24
CA ASN A 536 -21.83 38.41 -13.73
C ASN A 536 -22.21 37.92 -15.16
N LEU A 537 -22.34 36.60 -15.26
CA LEU A 537 -22.81 35.88 -16.46
C LEU A 537 -24.16 35.22 -16.18
N ASP A 538 -24.73 34.54 -17.17
CA ASP A 538 -25.89 33.68 -16.97
C ASP A 538 -25.53 32.51 -16.03
N LEU A 539 -26.33 32.31 -14.98
CA LEU A 539 -26.08 31.29 -13.96
C LEU A 539 -26.13 29.87 -14.52
N GLU A 540 -27.03 29.61 -15.46
CA GLU A 540 -27.18 28.28 -16.06
C GLU A 540 -25.96 27.93 -16.93
N LEU A 541 -25.35 28.90 -17.63
CA LEU A 541 -24.08 28.66 -18.33
C LEU A 541 -22.97 28.25 -17.35
N VAL A 542 -22.80 29.00 -16.25
CA VAL A 542 -21.77 28.70 -15.24
C VAL A 542 -22.01 27.33 -14.61
N ASN A 543 -23.27 27.02 -14.32
CA ASN A 543 -23.69 25.71 -13.78
C ASN A 543 -23.41 24.57 -14.76
N ASN A 544 -23.80 24.69 -16.02
CA ASN A 544 -23.59 23.64 -17.02
C ASN A 544 -22.10 23.36 -17.23
N ILE A 545 -21.26 24.38 -17.33
CA ILE A 545 -19.81 24.19 -17.45
C ILE A 545 -19.23 23.53 -16.20
N SER A 546 -19.67 23.92 -15.01
CA SER A 546 -19.23 23.31 -13.75
C SER A 546 -19.65 21.83 -13.63
N ILE A 547 -20.86 21.47 -14.07
CA ILE A 547 -21.34 20.08 -14.15
C ILE A 547 -20.47 19.29 -15.12
N ILE A 548 -20.24 19.80 -16.34
CA ILE A 548 -19.41 19.15 -17.37
C ILE A 548 -17.99 18.90 -16.84
N VAL A 549 -17.37 19.90 -16.20
CA VAL A 549 -16.07 19.75 -15.55
C VAL A 549 -16.12 18.64 -14.50
N SER A 550 -17.13 18.63 -13.63
CA SER A 550 -17.26 17.63 -12.57
C SER A 550 -17.39 16.21 -13.11
N LEU A 551 -18.19 16.02 -14.17
CA LEU A 551 -18.46 14.73 -14.79
C LEU A 551 -17.25 14.15 -15.52
N LEU A 552 -16.51 14.95 -16.30
CA LEU A 552 -15.32 14.46 -17.03
C LEU A 552 -14.18 13.97 -16.12
N HIS A 553 -14.22 14.32 -14.83
CA HIS A 553 -13.25 13.87 -13.83
C HIS A 553 -13.75 12.67 -13.00
N GLN A 554 -14.91 12.09 -13.31
CA GLN A 554 -15.45 10.91 -12.62
C GLN A 554 -14.89 9.60 -13.18
N LEU A 555 -14.78 8.60 -12.30
CA LEU A 555 -14.45 7.22 -12.65
C LEU A 555 -15.70 6.36 -12.86
N GLU A 556 -16.89 6.92 -12.63
CA GLU A 556 -18.18 6.28 -12.87
C GLU A 556 -18.67 6.55 -14.29
N ASP A 557 -19.43 5.59 -14.82
CA ASP A 557 -19.99 5.71 -16.17
C ASP A 557 -21.02 6.84 -16.23
N ILE A 558 -20.89 7.67 -17.25
CA ILE A 558 -21.78 8.79 -17.52
C ILE A 558 -22.90 8.31 -18.43
N ASP A 559 -24.13 8.73 -18.15
CA ASP A 559 -25.27 8.61 -19.04
C ASP A 559 -25.04 9.50 -20.28
N VAL A 560 -24.55 8.86 -21.35
CA VAL A 560 -24.09 9.52 -22.58
C VAL A 560 -25.20 10.36 -23.21
N GLU A 561 -26.45 9.89 -23.20
CA GLU A 561 -27.58 10.60 -23.81
C GLU A 561 -27.92 11.88 -23.02
N LYS A 562 -27.96 11.80 -21.69
CA LYS A 562 -28.17 13.00 -20.86
C LYS A 562 -27.02 13.99 -20.98
N PHE A 563 -25.78 13.48 -21.06
CA PHE A 563 -24.60 14.32 -21.22
C PHE A 563 -24.59 15.04 -22.57
N GLU A 564 -24.94 14.34 -23.65
CA GLU A 564 -25.09 14.92 -24.99
C GLU A 564 -26.14 16.03 -25.00
N LYS A 565 -27.29 15.80 -24.37
CA LYS A 565 -28.35 16.81 -24.21
C LYS A 565 -27.85 18.04 -23.44
N LEU A 566 -27.11 17.84 -22.34
CA LEU A 566 -26.50 18.93 -21.58
C LEU A 566 -25.56 19.78 -22.46
N CYS A 567 -24.65 19.13 -23.18
CA CYS A 567 -23.68 19.78 -24.06
C CYS A 567 -24.36 20.53 -25.21
N THR A 568 -25.32 19.89 -25.88
CA THR A 568 -26.05 20.44 -27.03
C THR A 568 -26.92 21.62 -26.63
N ASN A 569 -27.70 21.48 -25.55
CA ASN A 569 -28.53 22.57 -25.04
C ASN A 569 -27.69 23.77 -24.59
N THR A 570 -26.55 23.51 -23.93
CA THR A 570 -25.60 24.56 -23.54
C THR A 570 -25.07 25.30 -24.76
N HIS A 571 -24.66 24.57 -25.81
CA HIS A 571 -24.19 25.21 -27.04
C HIS A 571 -25.30 26.05 -27.69
N GLN A 572 -26.47 25.46 -27.95
CA GLN A 572 -27.55 26.11 -28.68
C GLN A 572 -28.08 27.36 -27.96
N LYS A 573 -28.32 27.27 -26.65
CA LYS A 573 -28.88 28.37 -25.85
C LYS A 573 -27.93 29.56 -25.72
N PHE A 574 -26.64 29.30 -25.54
CA PHE A 574 -25.67 30.34 -25.22
C PHE A 574 -24.87 30.83 -26.43
N PHE A 575 -24.51 29.95 -27.37
CA PHE A 575 -23.55 30.27 -28.44
C PHE A 575 -24.10 30.03 -29.84
N GLY A 576 -25.12 29.18 -29.98
CA GLY A 576 -25.82 28.90 -31.22
C GLY A 576 -26.43 30.15 -31.87
N PRO A 577 -26.98 30.04 -33.10
CA PRO A 577 -27.68 31.13 -33.76
C PRO A 577 -28.81 31.68 -32.88
N GLY A 578 -28.77 32.98 -32.55
CA GLY A 578 -29.74 33.61 -31.66
C GLY A 578 -29.50 33.40 -30.16
N GLY A 579 -28.43 32.71 -29.77
CA GLY A 579 -28.06 32.50 -28.36
C GLY A 579 -27.56 33.77 -27.65
N ILE A 580 -27.62 33.75 -26.32
CA ILE A 580 -27.33 34.90 -25.43
C ILE A 580 -25.94 35.51 -25.69
N TYR A 581 -24.95 34.67 -25.96
CA TYR A 581 -23.55 35.01 -26.21
C TYR A 581 -23.11 34.64 -27.63
N HIS A 582 -24.02 34.61 -28.61
CA HIS A 582 -23.71 34.28 -30.01
C HIS A 582 -22.57 35.14 -30.61
N TRP A 583 -22.42 36.38 -30.12
CA TRP A 583 -21.35 37.31 -30.50
C TRP A 583 -19.93 36.89 -30.04
N TYR A 584 -19.81 35.94 -29.12
CA TYR A 584 -18.55 35.47 -28.56
C TYR A 584 -18.15 34.11 -29.15
N LEU A 585 -16.91 33.98 -29.63
CA LEU A 585 -16.44 32.74 -30.27
C LEU A 585 -15.88 31.74 -29.25
N LEU A 586 -16.32 30.49 -29.32
CA LEU A 586 -15.82 29.40 -28.47
C LEU A 586 -14.33 29.12 -28.71
N SER A 587 -13.61 28.70 -27.66
CA SER A 587 -12.26 28.16 -27.79
C SER A 587 -12.31 26.73 -28.34
N PRO A 588 -11.25 26.25 -29.01
CA PRO A 588 -11.22 24.87 -29.53
C PRO A 588 -11.46 23.81 -28.46
N THR A 589 -10.95 24.02 -27.25
CA THR A 589 -11.12 23.07 -26.14
C THR A 589 -12.56 23.02 -25.63
N VAL A 590 -13.22 24.19 -25.45
CA VAL A 590 -14.63 24.22 -25.03
C VAL A 590 -15.53 23.67 -26.13
N HIS A 591 -15.27 24.03 -27.38
CA HIS A 591 -15.98 23.46 -28.52
C HIS A 591 -15.82 21.93 -28.58
N LYS A 592 -14.60 21.39 -28.41
CA LYS A 592 -14.35 19.94 -28.40
C LYS A 592 -15.26 19.22 -27.41
N ILE A 593 -15.41 19.75 -26.19
CA ILE A 593 -16.25 19.12 -25.17
C ILE A 593 -17.74 19.25 -25.52
N LEU A 594 -18.21 20.44 -25.90
CA LEU A 594 -19.63 20.65 -26.21
C LEU A 594 -20.09 19.92 -27.48
N ALA A 595 -19.19 19.73 -28.46
CA ALA A 595 -19.53 19.20 -29.78
C ALA A 595 -19.10 17.75 -30.01
N HIS A 596 -18.06 17.26 -29.33
CA HIS A 596 -17.42 15.98 -29.67
C HIS A 596 -17.33 15.00 -28.50
N SER A 597 -17.91 15.34 -27.34
CA SER A 597 -17.78 14.50 -26.15
C SER A 597 -18.42 13.13 -26.31
N THR A 598 -19.61 13.04 -26.91
CA THR A 598 -20.31 11.78 -27.20
C THR A 598 -19.45 10.86 -28.07
N GLN A 599 -18.84 11.39 -29.13
CA GLN A 599 -17.97 10.64 -30.05
C GLN A 599 -16.69 10.16 -29.33
N ILE A 600 -16.12 10.98 -28.45
CA ILE A 600 -14.98 10.58 -27.62
C ILE A 600 -15.40 9.45 -26.65
N MET A 601 -16.53 9.58 -25.97
CA MET A 601 -17.05 8.54 -25.06
C MET A 601 -17.33 7.22 -25.78
N ALA A 602 -17.75 7.26 -27.04
CA ALA A 602 -18.01 6.06 -27.83
C ALA A 602 -16.75 5.23 -28.16
N VAL A 603 -15.58 5.89 -28.26
CA VAL A 603 -14.30 5.23 -28.58
C VAL A 603 -13.57 4.75 -27.32
N LEU A 604 -13.75 5.42 -26.19
CA LEU A 604 -13.07 5.09 -24.94
C LEU A 604 -13.79 3.96 -24.19
N PRO A 605 -13.06 2.92 -23.72
CA PRO A 605 -13.68 1.72 -23.15
C PRO A 605 -14.11 1.86 -21.68
N MET A 606 -13.89 3.03 -21.07
CA MET A 606 -14.17 3.31 -19.65
C MET A 606 -14.56 4.80 -19.49
N ALA A 607 -15.05 5.15 -18.30
CA ALA A 607 -15.37 6.53 -17.94
C ALA A 607 -14.20 7.52 -18.22
N PRO A 608 -14.51 8.79 -18.57
CA PRO A 608 -13.50 9.79 -18.90
C PRO A 608 -12.38 9.96 -17.88
N GLY A 609 -12.65 9.81 -16.58
CA GLY A 609 -11.64 10.01 -15.53
C GLY A 609 -10.46 9.02 -15.57
N TYR A 610 -10.57 7.90 -16.28
CA TYR A 610 -9.45 6.95 -16.50
C TYR A 610 -8.42 7.45 -17.50
N PHE A 611 -8.80 8.37 -18.39
CA PHE A 611 -8.01 8.79 -19.55
C PHE A 611 -7.50 10.23 -19.39
N SER A 612 -7.06 10.60 -18.18
CA SER A 612 -6.62 11.96 -17.88
C SER A 612 -5.11 12.12 -17.98
N GLU A 613 -4.68 13.23 -18.58
CA GLU A 613 -3.27 13.62 -18.69
C GLU A 613 -2.64 14.09 -17.37
N GLU A 614 -3.46 14.29 -16.32
CA GLU A 614 -3.03 14.81 -15.01
C GLU A 614 -1.91 13.98 -14.36
N SER A 615 -1.96 12.65 -14.54
CA SER A 615 -0.95 11.76 -13.97
C SER A 615 0.43 12.07 -14.55
N LEU A 616 0.52 12.35 -15.85
CA LEU A 616 1.77 12.60 -16.54
C LEU A 616 2.37 13.96 -16.15
N GLU A 617 1.54 15.01 -16.08
CA GLU A 617 1.98 16.33 -15.62
C GLU A 617 2.47 16.28 -14.15
N ALA A 618 1.79 15.51 -13.29
CA ALA A 618 2.24 15.29 -11.92
C ALA A 618 3.57 14.52 -11.86
N HIS A 619 3.80 13.57 -12.78
CA HIS A 619 5.02 12.77 -12.83
C HIS A 619 6.25 13.64 -13.13
N HIS A 620 6.11 14.73 -13.90
CA HIS A 620 7.21 15.68 -14.13
C HIS A 620 7.77 16.29 -12.83
N LYS A 621 6.92 16.55 -11.83
CA LYS A 621 7.38 17.01 -10.51
C LYS A 621 8.19 15.94 -9.80
N ILE A 622 7.74 14.68 -9.87
CA ILE A 622 8.44 13.53 -9.30
C ILE A 622 9.80 13.31 -10.00
N TYR A 623 9.89 13.45 -11.33
CA TYR A 623 11.18 13.35 -12.03
C TYR A 623 12.17 14.40 -11.54
N LYS A 624 11.74 15.65 -11.33
CA LYS A 624 12.59 16.71 -10.74
C LYS A 624 13.08 16.32 -9.34
N GLN A 625 12.18 15.85 -8.48
CA GLN A 625 12.53 15.41 -7.11
C GLN A 625 13.49 14.21 -7.11
N PHE A 626 13.21 13.19 -7.94
CA PHE A 626 14.08 12.02 -8.12
C PHE A 626 15.47 12.42 -8.53
N ARG A 627 15.55 13.35 -9.48
CA ARG A 627 16.81 13.85 -10.00
C ARG A 627 17.61 14.65 -8.97
N LEU A 628 16.94 15.38 -8.08
CA LEU A 628 17.55 16.21 -7.06
C LEU A 628 17.99 15.43 -5.82
N HIS A 629 17.19 14.48 -5.35
CA HIS A 629 17.35 13.87 -4.02
C HIS A 629 17.63 12.36 -4.04
N PHE A 630 17.29 11.65 -5.12
CA PHE A 630 17.30 10.18 -5.14
C PHE A 630 18.22 9.55 -6.17
N ALA A 631 18.78 10.36 -7.08
CA ALA A 631 19.68 9.92 -8.13
C ALA A 631 21.13 10.27 -7.81
N ARG A 632 22.06 9.42 -8.22
CA ARG A 632 23.49 9.74 -8.17
C ARG A 632 23.79 10.96 -9.04
N LYS A 633 24.73 11.78 -8.57
CA LYS A 633 25.22 13.00 -9.25
C LYS A 633 26.70 12.87 -9.61
N GLU A 634 27.19 11.65 -9.82
CA GLU A 634 28.56 11.37 -10.28
C GLU A 634 28.68 11.52 -11.80
N SER A 635 27.61 11.23 -12.55
CA SER A 635 27.55 11.40 -13.99
C SER A 635 26.10 11.59 -14.45
N ARG A 636 25.94 12.15 -15.65
CA ARG A 636 24.62 12.33 -16.29
C ARG A 636 23.92 11.00 -16.55
N LEU A 637 24.68 10.00 -17.02
CA LEU A 637 24.19 8.64 -17.25
C LEU A 637 23.66 8.00 -15.96
N ALA A 638 24.44 8.04 -14.88
CA ALA A 638 24.02 7.48 -13.59
C ALA A 638 22.76 8.20 -13.08
N ASN A 639 22.70 9.52 -13.28
CA ASN A 639 21.58 10.34 -12.85
C ASN A 639 20.26 9.98 -13.56
N ILE A 640 20.23 9.99 -14.90
CA ILE A 640 19.02 9.66 -15.65
C ILE A 640 18.62 8.19 -15.48
N LYS A 641 19.59 7.28 -15.39
CA LYS A 641 19.35 5.86 -15.07
C LYS A 641 18.66 5.70 -13.73
N ASP A 642 19.15 6.35 -12.68
CA ASP A 642 18.55 6.23 -11.35
C ASP A 642 17.14 6.84 -11.29
N VAL A 643 16.89 7.95 -11.99
CA VAL A 643 15.55 8.56 -12.12
C VAL A 643 14.59 7.61 -12.81
N PHE A 644 14.97 7.08 -13.98
CA PHE A 644 14.16 6.16 -14.77
C PHE A 644 13.84 4.89 -14.00
N LEU A 645 14.86 4.28 -13.38
CA LEU A 645 14.71 3.05 -12.60
C LEU A 645 13.83 3.27 -11.36
N ARG A 646 13.97 4.40 -10.65
CA ARG A 646 13.12 4.70 -9.49
C ARG A 646 11.67 4.95 -9.90
N ALA A 647 11.43 5.58 -11.05
CA ALA A 647 10.09 5.73 -11.61
C ALA A 647 9.49 4.37 -11.99
N MET A 648 10.28 3.47 -12.57
CA MET A 648 9.86 2.09 -12.85
C MET A 648 9.52 1.31 -11.57
N ASP A 649 10.33 1.45 -10.51
CA ASP A 649 10.07 0.83 -9.20
C ASP A 649 8.76 1.32 -8.58
N LYS A 650 8.56 2.65 -8.59
CA LYS A 650 7.38 3.30 -7.99
C LYS A 650 6.09 2.98 -8.74
N SER A 651 6.20 2.73 -10.03
CA SER A 651 5.07 2.38 -10.89
C SER A 651 4.78 0.89 -11.03
N ASP A 652 5.40 0.05 -10.20
CA ASP A 652 5.10 -1.37 -10.17
C ASP A 652 3.62 -1.65 -9.79
N PRO A 653 2.88 -2.46 -10.58
CA PRO A 653 1.46 -2.75 -10.33
C PRO A 653 1.14 -3.26 -8.94
N GLN A 654 2.00 -4.13 -8.39
CA GLN A 654 1.78 -4.70 -7.07
C GLN A 654 1.85 -3.59 -6.00
N PHE A 655 2.85 -2.70 -6.11
CA PHE A 655 3.09 -1.69 -5.08
C PHE A 655 2.08 -0.55 -5.12
N PHE A 656 1.77 0.01 -6.30
CA PHE A 656 0.81 1.10 -6.33
C PHE A 656 -0.58 0.58 -5.92
N THR A 657 -0.97 -0.64 -6.32
CA THR A 657 -2.25 -1.27 -5.92
C THR A 657 -2.32 -1.49 -4.42
N GLN A 658 -1.29 -2.05 -3.80
CA GLN A 658 -1.25 -2.21 -2.33
C GLN A 658 -1.26 -0.88 -1.59
N SER A 659 -0.68 0.18 -2.18
CA SER A 659 -0.75 1.51 -1.59
C SER A 659 -2.11 2.19 -1.74
N VAL A 660 -3.05 1.62 -2.53
CA VAL A 660 -4.39 2.17 -2.73
C VAL A 660 -5.19 2.17 -1.43
N SER A 661 -5.22 1.05 -0.68
CA SER A 661 -6.00 0.97 0.57
C SER A 661 -5.59 2.07 1.56
N ILE A 662 -4.28 2.19 1.80
CA ILE A 662 -3.71 3.25 2.65
C ILE A 662 -4.09 4.66 2.16
N ARG A 663 -4.13 4.87 0.84
CA ARG A 663 -4.51 6.17 0.26
C ARG A 663 -6.01 6.43 0.34
N LEU A 664 -6.84 5.42 0.12
CA LEU A 664 -8.29 5.55 0.17
C LEU A 664 -8.75 5.81 1.61
N GLU A 665 -8.17 5.13 2.59
CA GLU A 665 -8.40 5.38 4.02
C GLU A 665 -8.07 6.82 4.43
N ARG A 666 -7.03 7.42 3.84
CA ARG A 666 -6.60 8.79 4.12
C ARG A 666 -7.34 9.86 3.31
N LYS A 667 -7.99 9.50 2.21
CA LYS A 667 -8.63 10.45 1.30
C LYS A 667 -10.09 10.68 1.65
N ILE A 668 -10.41 11.89 2.09
CA ILE A 668 -11.78 12.39 2.13
C ILE A 668 -12.18 12.72 0.68
N SER A 669 -12.85 11.80 0.00
CA SER A 669 -13.50 12.08 -1.29
C SER A 669 -14.61 13.11 -1.07
N LYS A 670 -14.65 14.16 -1.90
CA LYS A 670 -15.82 15.04 -1.93
C LYS A 670 -16.87 14.38 -2.83
N PRO A 671 -18.13 14.23 -2.38
CA PRO A 671 -19.16 13.65 -3.22
C PRO A 671 -19.36 14.50 -4.47
N LEU A 672 -19.75 13.85 -5.57
CA LEU A 672 -20.16 14.55 -6.78
C LEU A 672 -21.33 15.50 -6.44
N PRO A 673 -21.32 16.77 -6.90
CA PRO A 673 -22.41 17.70 -6.63
C PRO A 673 -23.76 17.12 -7.04
N GLU A 674 -24.78 17.31 -6.22
CA GLU A 674 -26.12 16.73 -6.41
C GLU A 674 -26.68 16.96 -7.83
N ARG A 675 -26.57 18.19 -8.32
CA ARG A 675 -26.94 18.59 -9.69
C ARG A 675 -26.25 17.79 -10.81
N ALA A 676 -25.08 17.20 -10.54
CA ALA A 676 -24.33 16.38 -11.48
C ALA A 676 -24.64 14.88 -11.35
N GLN A 677 -25.19 14.41 -10.21
CA GLN A 677 -25.47 12.99 -9.97
C GLN A 677 -26.49 12.40 -10.95
N GLN A 678 -27.42 13.20 -11.45
CA GLN A 678 -28.44 12.77 -12.44
C GLN A 678 -27.85 12.29 -13.78
N TYR A 679 -26.59 12.65 -14.07
CA TYR A 679 -25.87 12.27 -15.28
C TYR A 679 -25.00 11.02 -15.11
N ILE A 680 -24.93 10.46 -13.89
CA ILE A 680 -24.26 9.18 -13.67
C ILE A 680 -25.22 8.06 -14.02
N ARG A 681 -24.72 7.03 -14.71
CA ARG A 681 -25.48 5.84 -15.03
C ARG A 681 -25.75 5.08 -13.73
N LYS A 682 -27.03 4.95 -13.36
CA LYS A 682 -27.42 4.03 -12.28
C LYS A 682 -27.25 2.62 -12.82
N GLU A 683 -26.32 1.86 -12.26
CA GLU A 683 -26.23 0.43 -12.57
C GLU A 683 -27.55 -0.25 -12.18
N ALA A 684 -28.10 -1.07 -13.07
CA ALA A 684 -29.07 -2.06 -12.64
C ALA A 684 -28.28 -3.02 -11.74
N GLN A 685 -28.62 -3.10 -10.46
CA GLN A 685 -28.04 -4.08 -9.53
C GLN A 685 -28.41 -5.49 -10.02
N GLU A 686 -27.61 -6.06 -10.91
CA GLU A 686 -27.54 -7.50 -11.10
C GLU A 686 -26.41 -8.02 -10.21
N ALA A 687 -26.80 -8.88 -9.28
CA ALA A 687 -25.99 -9.36 -8.18
C ALA A 687 -24.75 -10.13 -8.66
N ILE A 688 -23.57 -9.66 -8.24
CA ILE A 688 -22.49 -10.54 -7.78
C ILE A 688 -22.06 -10.01 -6.42
N ILE A 689 -22.49 -10.71 -5.39
CA ILE A 689 -21.98 -10.57 -4.03
C ILE A 689 -20.58 -11.18 -4.02
N ASP A 690 -19.58 -10.37 -3.73
CA ASP A 690 -18.52 -10.75 -2.79
C ASP A 690 -18.33 -9.55 -1.85
N ASP A 691 -18.88 -9.69 -0.66
CA ASP A 691 -18.68 -8.80 0.48
C ASP A 691 -17.20 -8.84 0.86
N GLU A 692 -16.42 -7.84 0.44
CA GLU A 692 -15.33 -7.21 1.21
C GLU A 692 -14.52 -6.15 0.41
N PHE A 693 -15.08 -5.36 -0.49
CA PHE A 693 -14.37 -4.16 -1.00
C PHE A 693 -15.30 -2.98 -1.26
N ILE A 694 -15.44 -2.15 -0.22
CA ILE A 694 -15.80 -0.73 -0.18
C ILE A 694 -16.64 -0.22 -1.37
N ASN A 695 -17.95 -0.12 -1.14
CA ASN A 695 -18.82 0.84 -1.80
C ASN A 695 -18.35 2.26 -1.45
N GLY A 696 -17.53 2.84 -2.33
CA GLY A 696 -17.08 4.22 -2.25
C GLY A 696 -17.15 4.85 -3.63
N THR A 697 -18.14 5.72 -3.82
CA THR A 697 -18.25 6.67 -4.94
C THR A 697 -16.94 7.46 -5.03
N VAL A 698 -16.06 7.19 -6.00
CA VAL A 698 -14.76 7.88 -6.10
C VAL A 698 -14.93 9.15 -6.93
N ALA A 699 -15.51 10.17 -6.31
CA ALA A 699 -15.55 11.52 -6.85
C ALA A 699 -14.43 12.41 -6.27
N TYR A 700 -13.98 13.34 -7.10
CA TYR A 700 -13.23 14.57 -6.79
C TYR A 700 -12.25 14.53 -5.60
N THR A 701 -10.94 14.54 -5.91
CA THR A 701 -9.90 14.78 -4.91
C THR A 701 -9.35 16.20 -5.02
N ASP A 702 -9.71 17.04 -4.06
CA ASP A 702 -8.81 18.09 -3.58
C ASP A 702 -7.73 17.42 -2.73
N ASN A 703 -6.50 17.90 -2.80
CA ASN A 703 -5.31 17.38 -2.12
C ASN A 703 -4.61 16.23 -2.86
N PHE A 704 -3.69 16.63 -3.74
CA PHE A 704 -2.41 15.93 -3.78
C PHE A 704 -1.78 16.10 -2.40
N ASP A 705 -1.50 14.98 -1.75
CA ASP A 705 -0.88 14.93 -0.44
C ASP A 705 0.40 15.76 -0.46
N ALA A 706 0.37 16.88 0.25
CA ALA A 706 1.48 17.79 0.49
C ALA A 706 2.46 17.20 1.54
N SER A 707 2.39 15.89 1.82
CA SER A 707 3.25 15.19 2.77
C SER A 707 4.73 15.12 2.37
N LEU A 708 5.13 15.71 1.23
CA LEU A 708 6.53 15.87 0.83
C LEU A 708 7.01 17.32 0.81
N ASP A 709 6.18 18.30 1.17
CA ASP A 709 6.58 19.73 1.28
C ASP A 709 7.14 20.12 2.67
N ASN A 710 7.09 19.23 3.66
CA ASN A 710 7.68 19.48 5.00
C ASN A 710 9.17 19.11 5.07
N GLY A 711 9.93 19.51 4.04
CA GLY A 711 11.36 19.28 3.92
C GLY A 711 12.22 20.54 4.02
N GLU A 712 11.71 21.66 4.54
CA GLU A 712 12.59 22.74 5.00
C GLU A 712 13.24 22.31 6.32
N VAL A 713 14.33 21.55 6.21
CA VAL A 713 15.29 21.44 7.30
C VAL A 713 15.96 22.80 7.42
N LEU A 714 15.56 23.56 8.44
CA LEU A 714 16.31 24.64 9.04
C LEU A 714 17.75 24.17 9.30
N TYR A 715 18.66 24.43 8.36
CA TYR A 715 20.09 24.47 8.64
C TYR A 715 20.50 25.92 8.86
N ASN A 716 20.32 26.39 10.09
CA ASN A 716 21.20 27.38 10.68
C ASN A 716 22.04 26.66 11.74
N LEU A 717 23.18 26.13 11.29
CA LEU A 717 24.50 26.10 11.96
C LEU A 717 25.48 25.30 11.09
#